data_AF-A0A162YTD1-F1
#
_entry.id   AF-A0A162YTD1-F1
#
_cell.length_a   1.000
_cell.length_b   1.000
_cell.length_c   1.000
_cell.angle_alpha   90.00
_cell.angle_beta   90.00
_cell.angle_gamma   90.00
#
_symmetry.space_group_name_H-M   'P 1'
#
loop_
_entity.id
_entity.type
_entity.pdbx_description
1 polymer ?
#
loop_
_entity_poly.entity_id
_entity_poly.type
_entity_poly.pdbx_seq_one_letter_code
_entity_poly.pdbx_strand_id
1 'polypeptide(L)'
;MKTQEHFLLKKNKKTILKSFVLALLFISTQSIFSQSIVQKNGRLRVSGNKVVNKNNDPISLAGNSLFWSNFGEGAKFYNAATVNHLAKDWNASIVRASMGIEEPGGYISNPNREKNKVKAVVDAAIANGVYVIIDWHSHNAEQYQQQAISFFTEMAELYGTNDHVIYEVYNEPIAQSWQTVKSYSEAVIDAIRAKDPDNLIIVGSPQWSQKVVEASNNPIQKSNIAYTLHFYSGTHKQFLRDEATRAMNNGIAIFVTEWGAVNANGDGAADRQETQKWLDFMKTNGISHANWSVSDKAEGASVVASGTGVSGLTSNNLTTTGIYIKDIIKNWNGPIVNPPVEECKGNGVSINNIIEAESFCEQKGTQIEATTDTGGGSNIGYIDNGDYLRYRVNIPSSGDYDIKYRVASIKNTGKLQFKLGNSVLKTSNIPLTSGWQIWETISTTVSLTSGSKTIELYALSGAFNINWFQITPSNSNPPDPDGNDCEYQTPISTPLASTGNSSYSNIHVLGTGGPNLSNVTNFTINWDLSNNGLYQLSMNTNNGTPNWWNDLLANATQSFNAAMPAISLNGTGFTNLDGDYWVTKDGDNFVMVSKTKGFTLYYSNSSTPPNCGTAKSGLENSENVTLRAYPIPTTRNLNISGLQEKAHINIVDISGKTILQTILDSENNAIDVSKLPNGTYFVEVKGRKTRKSIQFIKTNK
;
A
#
# COMPACT_ATOMS: atom_id res chain seq x y z
N MET A 1 -77.50 -27.86 51.04
CA MET A 1 -78.46 -27.98 49.93
C MET A 1 -77.70 -27.76 48.64
N LYS A 2 -77.46 -28.84 47.89
CA LYS A 2 -78.15 -29.20 46.63
C LYS A 2 -77.86 -28.22 45.48
N THR A 3 -76.91 -28.65 44.63
CA THR A 3 -77.00 -28.77 43.15
C THR A 3 -77.93 -27.81 42.38
N GLN A 4 -77.36 -27.12 41.39
CA GLN A 4 -77.78 -27.02 39.97
C GLN A 4 -76.85 -25.94 39.35
N GLU A 5 -76.18 -26.11 38.21
CA GLU A 5 -76.65 -26.65 36.93
C GLU A 5 -75.55 -27.37 36.14
N HIS A 6 -76.02 -28.19 35.22
CA HIS A 6 -75.30 -29.08 34.33
C HIS A 6 -75.42 -28.54 32.89
N PHE A 7 -74.54 -29.00 31.99
CA PHE A 7 -74.47 -28.77 30.52
C PHE A 7 -73.79 -27.44 30.11
N LEU A 8 -72.70 -27.37 29.32
CA LEU A 8 -72.29 -28.19 28.18
C LEU A 8 -70.76 -28.21 27.94
N LEU A 9 -70.36 -29.32 27.34
CA LEU A 9 -69.06 -29.71 26.80
C LEU A 9 -68.20 -28.63 26.09
N LYS A 10 -66.89 -28.93 26.14
CA LYS A 10 -65.90 -28.71 25.05
C LYS A 10 -65.60 -27.25 24.67
N LYS A 11 -64.56 -26.71 25.31
CA LYS A 11 -63.38 -26.17 24.59
C LYS A 11 -62.22 -25.95 25.56
N ASN A 12 -61.04 -26.37 25.11
CA ASN A 12 -59.71 -25.97 25.61
C ASN A 12 -59.13 -26.66 26.86
N LYS A 13 -59.15 -28.01 26.90
CA LYS A 13 -58.10 -28.80 27.59
C LYS A 13 -56.83 -28.93 26.72
N LYS A 14 -56.25 -27.80 26.31
CA LYS A 14 -54.96 -27.78 25.58
C LYS A 14 -54.20 -26.46 25.76
N THR A 15 -54.22 -25.87 26.96
CA THR A 15 -53.43 -24.64 27.19
C THR A 15 -53.06 -24.35 28.65
N ILE A 16 -52.97 -25.37 29.53
CA ILE A 16 -52.45 -25.19 30.91
C ILE A 16 -51.55 -26.37 31.28
N LEU A 17 -50.55 -26.62 30.43
CA LEU A 17 -49.38 -27.45 30.73
C LEU A 17 -48.20 -26.98 29.86
N LYS A 18 -47.98 -25.66 29.82
CA LYS A 18 -46.86 -25.01 29.10
C LYS A 18 -46.26 -23.83 29.88
N SER A 19 -46.47 -23.77 31.19
CA SER A 19 -45.99 -22.65 32.01
C SER A 19 -45.09 -23.05 33.18
N PHE A 20 -44.66 -24.32 33.26
CA PHE A 20 -43.80 -24.80 34.36
C PHE A 20 -42.72 -25.82 33.93
N VAL A 21 -42.30 -25.79 32.66
CA VAL A 21 -41.11 -26.55 32.16
C VAL A 21 -40.14 -25.64 31.37
N LEU A 22 -40.33 -24.32 31.41
CA LEU A 22 -39.50 -23.37 30.69
C LEU A 22 -38.80 -22.37 31.62
N ALA A 23 -38.26 -22.86 32.74
CA ALA A 23 -37.48 -22.04 33.68
C ALA A 23 -36.16 -22.70 34.14
N LEU A 24 -35.73 -23.77 33.48
CA LEU A 24 -34.45 -24.46 33.73
C LEU A 24 -33.93 -25.08 32.43
N LEU A 25 -33.67 -24.25 31.43
CA LEU A 25 -32.74 -24.58 30.35
C LEU A 25 -31.67 -23.50 30.38
N PHE A 26 -30.56 -23.86 31.02
CA PHE A 26 -29.26 -23.23 30.93
C PHE A 26 -29.04 -22.63 29.54
N ILE A 27 -29.09 -21.30 29.43
CA ILE A 27 -28.29 -20.60 28.43
C ILE A 27 -27.00 -20.22 29.15
N SER A 28 -26.15 -21.21 29.41
CA SER A 28 -24.73 -20.93 29.46
C SER A 28 -24.36 -20.53 28.04
N THR A 29 -24.27 -19.22 27.77
CA THR A 29 -23.54 -18.73 26.62
C THR A 29 -22.08 -19.11 26.83
N GLN A 30 -21.73 -20.34 26.45
CA GLN A 30 -20.33 -20.68 26.27
C GLN A 30 -19.87 -19.84 25.08
N SER A 31 -19.14 -18.77 25.37
CA SER A 31 -18.26 -18.16 24.40
C SER A 31 -17.38 -19.27 23.85
N ILE A 32 -17.63 -19.68 22.61
CA ILE A 32 -16.74 -20.60 21.91
C ILE A 32 -15.46 -19.81 21.68
N PHE A 33 -14.52 -19.88 22.62
CA PHE A 33 -13.18 -19.39 22.40
C PHE A 33 -12.59 -20.19 21.25
N SER A 34 -12.28 -19.52 20.14
CA SER A 34 -11.55 -20.16 19.04
C SER A 34 -10.21 -20.65 19.57
N GLN A 35 -9.92 -21.94 19.38
CA GLN A 35 -8.63 -22.52 19.77
C GLN A 35 -7.49 -21.81 19.03
N SER A 36 -6.36 -21.60 19.70
CA SER A 36 -5.13 -21.10 19.06
C SER A 36 -4.59 -22.09 18.02
N ILE A 37 -3.69 -21.64 17.15
CA ILE A 37 -3.11 -22.53 16.11
C ILE A 37 -2.37 -23.72 16.75
N VAL A 38 -1.66 -23.50 17.86
CA VAL A 38 -1.00 -24.59 18.59
C VAL A 38 -2.01 -25.45 19.36
N GLN A 39 -3.07 -24.91 19.95
CA GLN A 39 -4.11 -25.75 20.58
C GLN A 39 -4.80 -26.66 19.55
N LYS A 40 -5.06 -26.13 18.36
CA LYS A 40 -5.67 -26.88 17.25
C LYS A 40 -4.75 -27.99 16.76
N ASN A 41 -3.47 -27.71 16.57
CA ASN A 41 -2.53 -28.63 15.91
C ASN A 41 -1.65 -29.44 16.89
N GLY A 42 -1.51 -29.03 18.14
CA GLY A 42 -0.65 -29.65 19.16
C GLY A 42 0.83 -29.69 18.76
N ARG A 43 1.61 -30.53 19.45
CA ARG A 43 3.01 -30.77 19.11
C ARG A 43 3.19 -31.25 17.67
N LEU A 44 4.14 -30.63 16.96
CA LEU A 44 4.52 -31.05 15.63
C LEU A 44 5.44 -32.26 15.68
N ARG A 45 5.27 -33.17 14.72
CA ARG A 45 6.10 -34.37 14.61
C ARG A 45 6.45 -34.72 13.17
N VAL A 46 7.58 -35.37 12.99
CA VAL A 46 7.96 -35.95 11.70
C VAL A 46 7.30 -37.31 11.51
N SER A 47 6.67 -37.48 10.35
CA SER A 47 6.07 -38.74 9.91
C SER A 47 6.41 -38.96 8.44
N GLY A 48 7.31 -39.91 8.16
CA GLY A 48 7.92 -40.05 6.83
C GLY A 48 8.68 -38.77 6.45
N ASN A 49 8.41 -38.25 5.25
CA ASN A 49 9.02 -37.03 4.74
C ASN A 49 8.21 -35.75 5.03
N LYS A 50 7.29 -35.78 6.00
CA LYS A 50 6.42 -34.64 6.35
C LYS A 50 6.52 -34.29 7.83
N VAL A 51 6.34 -32.99 8.10
CA VAL A 51 5.97 -32.52 9.44
C VAL A 51 4.44 -32.52 9.52
N VAL A 52 3.91 -33.16 10.57
CA VAL A 52 2.47 -33.36 10.79
C VAL A 52 2.06 -32.85 12.16
N ASN A 53 0.78 -32.54 12.30
CA ASN A 53 0.16 -32.13 13.57
C ASN A 53 -0.17 -33.34 14.47
N LYS A 54 -0.79 -33.09 15.63
CA LYS A 54 -1.24 -34.12 16.58
C LYS A 54 -2.18 -35.16 15.96
N ASN A 55 -2.93 -34.80 14.92
CA ASN A 55 -3.86 -35.69 14.22
C ASN A 55 -3.22 -36.51 13.08
N ASN A 56 -1.92 -36.35 12.80
CA ASN A 56 -1.20 -36.87 11.63
C ASN A 56 -1.44 -36.11 10.31
N ASP A 57 -2.07 -34.94 10.33
CA ASP A 57 -2.25 -34.16 9.11
C ASP A 57 -0.95 -33.39 8.78
N PRO A 58 -0.44 -33.44 7.54
CA PRO A 58 0.64 -32.56 7.11
C PRO A 58 0.31 -31.10 7.35
N ILE A 59 1.28 -30.34 7.86
CA ILE A 59 1.09 -28.94 8.23
C ILE A 59 2.06 -28.01 7.52
N SER A 60 1.53 -26.91 6.99
CA SER A 60 2.31 -25.83 6.40
C SER A 60 2.00 -24.54 7.16
N LEU A 61 2.90 -24.17 8.06
CA LEU A 61 2.88 -22.92 8.81
C LEU A 61 3.56 -21.82 8.00
N ALA A 62 3.09 -20.59 8.15
CA ALA A 62 3.72 -19.39 7.61
C ALA A 62 3.96 -18.36 8.71
N GLY A 63 5.10 -17.71 8.63
CA GLY A 63 5.53 -16.73 9.60
C GLY A 63 6.78 -15.96 9.19
N ASN A 64 7.34 -15.23 10.14
CA ASN A 64 8.52 -14.41 9.94
C ASN A 64 9.68 -14.88 10.81
N SER A 65 10.89 -14.74 10.26
CA SER A 65 12.13 -14.74 11.00
C SER A 65 12.45 -13.32 11.47
N LEU A 66 12.80 -13.18 12.75
CA LEU A 66 13.47 -11.98 13.20
C LEU A 66 14.88 -11.94 12.60
N PHE A 67 15.40 -10.74 12.42
CA PHE A 67 16.80 -10.53 12.05
C PHE A 67 17.74 -10.95 13.19
N TRP A 68 19.05 -10.93 12.93
CA TRP A 68 20.09 -11.17 13.93
C TRP A 68 19.82 -10.43 15.24
N SER A 69 19.82 -11.16 16.35
CA SER A 69 19.49 -10.62 17.67
C SER A 69 20.48 -9.58 18.19
N ASN A 70 21.73 -9.62 17.75
CA ASN A 70 22.83 -8.78 18.24
C ASN A 70 22.98 -7.43 17.50
N PHE A 71 22.55 -7.34 16.23
CA PHE A 71 22.65 -6.10 15.45
C PHE A 71 21.49 -5.15 15.75
N GLY A 72 21.76 -3.84 15.75
CA GLY A 72 20.79 -2.83 16.20
C GLY A 72 19.49 -2.80 15.38
N GLU A 73 19.58 -3.13 14.10
CA GLU A 73 18.49 -3.25 13.13
C GLU A 73 17.54 -4.41 13.47
N GLY A 74 18.02 -5.47 14.12
CA GLY A 74 17.22 -6.62 14.55
C GLY A 74 16.87 -6.61 16.04
N ALA A 75 17.84 -6.26 16.89
CA ALA A 75 17.78 -6.40 18.35
C ALA A 75 16.52 -5.78 18.98
N LYS A 76 16.08 -4.63 18.48
CA LYS A 76 14.90 -3.91 18.97
C LYS A 76 13.58 -4.65 18.77
N PHE A 77 13.53 -5.62 17.85
CA PHE A 77 12.34 -6.40 17.55
C PHE A 77 12.14 -7.61 18.48
N TYR A 78 13.13 -7.96 19.33
CA TYR A 78 13.04 -9.07 20.29
C TYR A 78 12.22 -8.70 21.53
N ASN A 79 10.90 -8.52 21.35
CA ASN A 79 9.97 -8.15 22.40
C ASN A 79 8.54 -8.64 22.10
N ALA A 80 7.67 -8.60 23.10
CA ALA A 80 6.29 -9.07 22.97
C ALA A 80 5.43 -8.24 22.00
N ALA A 81 5.67 -6.94 21.84
CA ALA A 81 4.89 -6.10 20.93
C ALA A 81 5.08 -6.52 19.46
N THR A 82 6.32 -6.86 19.08
CA THR A 82 6.61 -7.45 17.77
C THR A 82 5.83 -8.75 17.55
N VAL A 83 5.96 -9.71 18.48
CA VAL A 83 5.32 -11.03 18.35
C VAL A 83 3.78 -10.92 18.36
N ASN A 84 3.23 -10.06 19.23
CA ASN A 84 1.80 -9.77 19.27
C ASN A 84 1.30 -9.27 17.91
N HIS A 85 2.03 -8.34 17.28
CA HIS A 85 1.63 -7.79 15.99
C HIS A 85 1.69 -8.85 14.87
N LEU A 86 2.78 -9.62 14.81
CA LEU A 86 2.90 -10.70 13.82
C LEU A 86 1.79 -11.75 13.99
N ALA A 87 1.53 -12.19 15.23
CA ALA A 87 0.51 -13.20 15.48
C ALA A 87 -0.92 -12.68 15.22
N LYS A 88 -1.26 -11.47 15.67
CA LYS A 88 -2.64 -10.96 15.62
C LYS A 88 -2.98 -10.22 14.33
N ASP A 89 -2.09 -9.37 13.84
CA ASP A 89 -2.36 -8.52 12.68
C ASP A 89 -1.97 -9.17 11.35
N TRP A 90 -0.87 -9.93 11.36
CA TRP A 90 -0.39 -10.67 10.19
C TRP A 90 -0.88 -12.11 10.17
N ASN A 91 -1.55 -12.58 11.23
CA ASN A 91 -1.99 -13.97 11.35
C ASN A 91 -0.84 -14.98 11.21
N ALA A 92 0.37 -14.59 11.62
CA ALA A 92 1.54 -15.46 11.58
C ALA A 92 1.32 -16.64 12.52
N SER A 93 1.52 -17.84 11.99
CA SER A 93 1.33 -19.10 12.73
C SER A 93 2.61 -19.58 13.42
N ILE A 94 3.76 -18.99 13.05
CA ILE A 94 5.08 -19.28 13.59
C ILE A 94 5.95 -18.01 13.59
N VAL A 95 6.89 -17.91 14.53
CA VAL A 95 7.93 -16.87 14.54
C VAL A 95 9.29 -17.52 14.78
N ARG A 96 10.35 -17.06 14.12
CA ARG A 96 11.73 -17.55 14.34
C ARG A 96 12.59 -16.52 15.05
N ALA A 97 13.25 -16.94 16.13
CA ALA A 97 14.15 -16.13 16.95
C ALA A 97 15.62 -16.47 16.64
N SER A 98 16.20 -15.73 15.70
CA SER A 98 17.55 -15.90 15.14
C SER A 98 18.64 -15.34 16.06
N MET A 99 19.04 -16.11 17.06
CA MET A 99 20.00 -15.64 18.08
C MET A 99 21.43 -15.64 17.53
N GLY A 100 22.00 -14.45 17.34
CA GLY A 100 23.39 -14.32 16.88
C GLY A 100 24.39 -14.90 17.89
N ILE A 101 25.40 -15.63 17.40
CA ILE A 101 26.30 -16.42 18.25
C ILE A 101 27.71 -15.83 18.32
N GLU A 102 28.50 -15.99 17.25
CA GLU A 102 29.92 -15.60 17.20
C GLU A 102 30.16 -14.14 16.80
N GLU A 103 29.19 -13.53 16.11
CA GLU A 103 29.28 -12.16 15.64
C GLU A 103 29.38 -11.15 16.80
N PRO A 104 29.91 -9.92 16.58
CA PRO A 104 30.02 -8.91 17.62
C PRO A 104 28.67 -8.65 18.33
N GLY A 105 28.67 -8.80 19.65
CA GLY A 105 27.45 -8.69 20.46
C GLY A 105 26.58 -9.96 20.50
N GLY A 106 26.98 -11.05 19.84
CA GLY A 106 26.30 -12.33 19.90
C GLY A 106 26.45 -13.03 21.26
N TYR A 107 25.83 -14.21 21.37
CA TYR A 107 25.75 -15.02 22.57
C TYR A 107 27.11 -15.27 23.22
N ILE A 108 28.18 -15.51 22.44
CA ILE A 108 29.51 -15.80 22.99
C ILE A 108 30.06 -14.63 23.80
N SER A 109 29.78 -13.40 23.37
CA SER A 109 30.21 -12.18 24.07
C SER A 109 29.21 -11.70 25.11
N ASN A 110 27.92 -12.02 24.96
CA ASN A 110 26.82 -11.48 25.76
C ASN A 110 25.70 -12.51 26.05
N PRO A 111 26.01 -13.64 26.73
CA PRO A 111 25.11 -14.79 26.79
C PRO A 111 23.77 -14.46 27.46
N ASN A 112 23.78 -13.78 28.60
CA ASN A 112 22.54 -13.44 29.32
C ASN A 112 21.64 -12.49 28.52
N ARG A 113 22.22 -11.54 27.78
CA ARG A 113 21.45 -10.58 26.98
C ARG A 113 20.72 -11.29 25.84
N GLU A 114 21.45 -12.12 25.09
CA GLU A 114 20.88 -12.80 23.94
C GLU A 114 19.88 -13.90 24.36
N LYS A 115 20.15 -14.64 25.45
CA LYS A 115 19.14 -15.54 26.04
C LYS A 115 17.85 -14.82 26.42
N ASN A 116 17.96 -13.67 27.09
CA ASN A 116 16.76 -12.93 27.52
C ASN A 116 15.92 -12.43 26.34
N LYS A 117 16.57 -12.05 25.22
CA LYS A 117 15.88 -11.71 23.98
C LYS A 117 15.11 -12.89 23.40
N VAL A 118 15.74 -14.07 23.30
CA VAL A 118 15.07 -15.30 22.83
C VAL A 118 13.90 -15.66 23.73
N LYS A 119 14.09 -15.65 25.06
CA LYS A 119 13.03 -15.94 26.04
C LYS A 119 11.84 -14.99 25.86
N ALA A 120 12.08 -13.70 25.68
CA ALA A 120 11.01 -12.72 25.44
C ALA A 120 10.17 -13.03 24.20
N VAL A 121 10.79 -13.55 23.13
CA VAL A 121 10.08 -13.98 21.91
C VAL A 121 9.30 -15.28 22.16
N VAL A 122 9.92 -16.26 22.84
CA VAL A 122 9.28 -17.54 23.18
C VAL A 122 8.06 -17.34 24.08
N ASP A 123 8.21 -16.58 25.16
CA ASP A 123 7.13 -16.27 26.10
C ASP A 123 5.96 -15.57 25.39
N ALA A 124 6.27 -14.62 24.50
CA ALA A 124 5.25 -13.93 23.72
C ALA A 124 4.57 -14.85 22.69
N ALA A 125 5.31 -15.76 22.05
CA ALA A 125 4.72 -16.71 21.10
C ALA A 125 3.75 -17.68 21.80
N ILE A 126 4.15 -18.21 22.97
CA ILE A 126 3.30 -19.03 23.84
C ILE A 126 2.05 -18.25 24.25
N ALA A 127 2.19 -17.00 24.68
CA ALA A 127 1.06 -16.17 25.08
C ALA A 127 0.07 -15.87 23.92
N ASN A 128 0.55 -15.85 22.67
CA ASN A 128 -0.30 -15.69 21.48
C ASN A 128 -0.79 -17.02 20.90
N GLY A 129 -0.32 -18.16 21.44
CA GLY A 129 -0.72 -19.48 20.97
C GLY A 129 -0.19 -19.83 19.58
N VAL A 130 0.98 -19.30 19.18
CA VAL A 130 1.67 -19.54 17.90
C VAL A 130 2.99 -20.29 18.13
N TYR A 131 3.48 -21.01 17.12
CA TYR A 131 4.75 -21.74 17.24
C TYR A 131 5.95 -20.78 17.27
N VAL A 132 7.07 -21.22 17.83
CA VAL A 132 8.34 -20.47 17.86
C VAL A 132 9.53 -21.37 17.55
N ILE A 133 10.41 -20.91 16.66
CA ILE A 133 11.70 -21.53 16.40
C ILE A 133 12.76 -20.81 17.23
N ILE A 134 13.47 -21.56 18.06
CA ILE A 134 14.65 -21.11 18.79
C ILE A 134 15.87 -21.49 17.95
N ASP A 135 16.49 -20.51 17.32
CA ASP A 135 17.57 -20.71 16.36
C ASP A 135 18.94 -20.32 16.91
N TRP A 136 19.88 -21.27 16.85
CA TRP A 136 21.30 -21.03 17.05
C TRP A 136 21.92 -20.51 15.74
N HIS A 137 21.86 -19.18 15.58
CA HIS A 137 22.14 -18.50 14.32
C HIS A 137 23.65 -18.33 14.08
N SER A 138 24.27 -19.36 13.53
CA SER A 138 25.72 -19.46 13.31
C SER A 138 26.07 -20.08 11.96
N HIS A 139 27.26 -19.73 11.46
CA HIS A 139 27.90 -20.36 10.31
C HIS A 139 28.97 -21.38 10.70
N ASN A 140 29.31 -21.46 11.98
CA ASN A 140 30.41 -22.24 12.53
C ASN A 140 30.03 -22.88 13.87
N ALA A 141 28.78 -23.33 14.01
CA ALA A 141 28.21 -23.77 15.27
C ALA A 141 29.01 -24.90 15.94
N GLU A 142 29.67 -25.75 15.15
CA GLU A 142 30.54 -26.83 15.62
C GLU A 142 31.71 -26.35 16.50
N GLN A 143 32.17 -25.11 16.30
CA GLN A 143 33.24 -24.52 17.10
C GLN A 143 32.77 -24.13 18.51
N TYR A 144 31.45 -24.07 18.72
CA TYR A 144 30.81 -23.64 19.96
C TYR A 144 29.89 -24.71 20.54
N GLN A 145 30.21 -25.99 20.32
CA GLN A 145 29.38 -27.13 20.71
C GLN A 145 28.98 -27.12 22.19
N GLN A 146 29.90 -26.83 23.12
CA GLN A 146 29.59 -26.85 24.55
C GLN A 146 28.65 -25.70 24.95
N GLN A 147 28.79 -24.55 24.30
CA GLN A 147 27.94 -23.38 24.49
C GLN A 147 26.54 -23.64 23.94
N ALA A 148 26.43 -24.28 22.78
CA ALA A 148 25.16 -24.69 22.20
C ALA A 148 24.46 -25.73 23.07
N ILE A 149 25.17 -26.76 23.55
CA ILE A 149 24.65 -27.76 24.50
C ILE A 149 24.10 -27.07 25.75
N SER A 150 24.87 -26.15 26.34
CA SER A 150 24.46 -25.43 27.55
C SER A 150 23.20 -24.59 27.32
N PHE A 151 23.17 -23.82 26.22
CA PHE A 151 22.03 -22.99 25.86
C PHE A 151 20.77 -23.82 25.60
N PHE A 152 20.85 -24.84 24.76
CA PHE A 152 19.69 -25.66 24.41
C PHE A 152 19.21 -26.52 25.57
N THR A 153 20.09 -26.97 26.46
CA THR A 153 19.69 -27.64 27.71
C THR A 153 18.82 -26.70 28.55
N GLU A 154 19.23 -25.44 28.71
CA GLU A 154 18.45 -24.43 29.45
C GLU A 154 17.10 -24.14 28.78
N MET A 155 17.07 -23.99 27.45
CA MET A 155 15.81 -23.77 26.71
C MET A 155 14.87 -24.99 26.79
N ALA A 156 15.41 -26.20 26.77
CA ALA A 156 14.65 -27.44 26.93
C ALA A 156 14.13 -27.63 28.37
N GLU A 157 14.91 -27.25 29.39
CA GLU A 157 14.44 -27.24 30.79
C GLU A 157 13.30 -26.24 31.01
N LEU A 158 13.39 -25.06 30.41
CA LEU A 158 12.38 -24.01 30.56
C LEU A 158 11.10 -24.29 29.77
N TYR A 159 11.23 -24.75 28.53
CA TYR A 159 10.12 -24.78 27.58
C TYR A 159 9.84 -26.14 26.96
N GLY A 160 10.58 -27.20 27.30
CA GLY A 160 10.46 -28.48 26.60
C GLY A 160 9.11 -29.20 26.78
N THR A 161 8.32 -28.82 27.79
CA THR A 161 6.95 -29.32 27.97
C THR A 161 5.91 -28.60 27.10
N ASN A 162 6.36 -27.61 26.33
CA ASN A 162 5.48 -26.70 25.62
C ASN A 162 5.47 -27.01 24.12
N ASP A 163 4.29 -27.40 23.61
CA ASP A 163 4.06 -27.77 22.20
C ASP A 163 4.35 -26.66 21.17
N HIS A 164 4.55 -25.41 21.62
CA HIS A 164 4.84 -24.27 20.75
C HIS A 164 6.30 -24.27 20.27
N VAL A 165 7.21 -24.94 20.98
CA VAL A 165 8.67 -24.80 20.78
C VAL A 165 9.21 -25.76 19.73
N ILE A 166 10.07 -25.21 18.88
CA ILE A 166 10.87 -25.92 17.87
C ILE A 166 12.32 -25.46 18.03
N TYR A 167 13.28 -26.38 18.00
CA TYR A 167 14.70 -26.05 18.08
C TYR A 167 15.34 -26.11 16.71
N GLU A 168 16.10 -25.08 16.32
CA GLU A 168 16.96 -25.10 15.14
C GLU A 168 18.41 -25.04 15.59
N VAL A 169 19.11 -26.17 15.51
CA VAL A 169 20.41 -26.33 16.19
C VAL A 169 21.58 -25.79 15.39
N TYR A 170 21.41 -25.54 14.09
CA TYR A 170 22.45 -25.00 13.22
C TYR A 170 21.81 -24.31 12.01
N ASN A 171 21.89 -22.97 11.96
CA ASN A 171 21.40 -22.13 10.87
C ASN A 171 22.02 -22.45 9.49
N GLU A 172 23.29 -22.10 9.26
CA GLU A 172 23.89 -22.13 7.91
C GLU A 172 25.37 -22.55 7.90
N PRO A 173 25.67 -23.86 7.99
CA PRO A 173 27.02 -24.35 7.73
C PRO A 173 27.48 -23.97 6.32
N ILE A 174 28.72 -23.45 6.18
CA ILE A 174 29.24 -22.97 4.89
C ILE A 174 30.13 -24.03 4.23
N ALA A 175 31.28 -24.31 4.86
CA ALA A 175 32.32 -25.19 4.32
C ALA A 175 32.41 -26.54 5.05
N GLN A 176 31.66 -26.69 6.14
CA GLN A 176 31.63 -27.91 6.95
C GLN A 176 31.06 -29.07 6.14
N SER A 177 31.68 -30.24 6.26
CA SER A 177 31.14 -31.47 5.68
C SER A 177 29.83 -31.88 6.35
N TRP A 178 28.97 -32.63 5.66
CA TRP A 178 27.77 -33.19 6.30
C TRP A 178 28.11 -34.00 7.55
N GLN A 179 29.22 -34.75 7.57
CA GLN A 179 29.62 -35.52 8.75
C GLN A 179 29.95 -34.61 9.94
N THR A 180 30.58 -33.47 9.72
CA THR A 180 30.88 -32.48 10.77
C THR A 180 29.59 -31.89 11.34
N VAL A 181 28.68 -31.45 10.46
CA VAL A 181 27.37 -30.90 10.85
C VAL A 181 26.58 -31.94 11.63
N LYS A 182 26.50 -33.18 11.12
CA LYS A 182 25.83 -34.31 11.76
C LYS A 182 26.37 -34.60 13.15
N SER A 183 27.69 -34.74 13.32
CA SER A 183 28.31 -35.04 14.61
C SER A 183 28.02 -33.96 15.66
N TYR A 184 28.09 -32.68 15.28
CA TYR A 184 27.73 -31.57 16.16
C TYR A 184 26.24 -31.63 16.54
N SER A 185 25.36 -31.75 15.54
CA SER A 185 23.91 -31.73 15.76
C SER A 185 23.46 -32.91 16.61
N GLU A 186 24.02 -34.12 16.44
CA GLU A 186 23.69 -35.27 17.27
C GLU A 186 24.01 -35.03 18.75
N ALA A 187 25.15 -34.40 19.06
CA ALA A 187 25.53 -34.06 20.44
C ALA A 187 24.58 -33.01 21.08
N VAL A 188 24.18 -31.98 20.32
CA VAL A 188 23.21 -30.98 20.78
C VAL A 188 21.82 -31.59 20.94
N ILE A 189 21.39 -32.45 20.00
CA ILE A 189 20.12 -33.16 20.08
C ILE A 189 20.07 -34.06 21.32
N ASP A 190 21.14 -34.77 21.65
CA ASP A 190 21.17 -35.60 22.86
C ASP A 190 20.99 -34.79 24.14
N ALA A 191 21.59 -33.60 24.20
CA ALA A 191 21.40 -32.68 25.31
C ALA A 191 19.95 -32.17 25.41
N ILE A 192 19.34 -31.80 24.28
CA ILE A 192 17.92 -31.42 24.22
C ILE A 192 17.05 -32.60 24.69
N ARG A 193 17.26 -33.79 24.11
CA ARG A 193 16.44 -34.99 24.39
C ARG A 193 16.53 -35.48 25.82
N ALA A 194 17.59 -35.15 26.55
CA ALA A 194 17.69 -35.40 27.98
C ALA A 194 16.68 -34.60 28.83
N LYS A 195 16.13 -33.51 28.28
CA LYS A 195 15.19 -32.59 28.96
C LYS A 195 13.84 -32.49 28.26
N ASP A 196 13.84 -32.59 26.94
CA ASP A 196 12.69 -32.52 26.05
C ASP A 196 12.70 -33.72 25.07
N PRO A 197 11.93 -34.77 25.37
CA PRO A 197 12.00 -36.02 24.61
C PRO A 197 11.38 -35.95 23.22
N ASP A 198 10.61 -34.92 22.88
CA ASP A 198 9.65 -35.04 21.77
C ASP A 198 9.35 -33.78 20.94
N ASN A 199 9.75 -32.56 21.32
CA ASN A 199 9.57 -31.40 20.43
C ASN A 199 10.42 -31.52 19.15
N LEU A 200 9.95 -30.87 18.08
CA LEU A 200 10.60 -30.90 16.78
C LEU A 200 11.98 -30.24 16.85
N ILE A 201 12.98 -30.91 16.27
CA ILE A 201 14.32 -30.35 16.08
C ILE A 201 14.62 -30.26 14.58
N ILE A 202 15.13 -29.12 14.16
CA ILE A 202 15.50 -28.79 12.80
C ILE A 202 17.02 -28.66 12.71
N VAL A 203 17.60 -29.28 11.67
CA VAL A 203 19.05 -29.34 11.46
C VAL A 203 19.42 -28.74 10.11
N GLY A 204 20.38 -27.81 10.09
CA GLY A 204 20.97 -27.26 8.86
C GLY A 204 21.77 -28.29 8.06
N SER A 205 22.16 -27.91 6.85
CA SER A 205 23.00 -28.72 5.97
C SER A 205 24.13 -27.88 5.34
N PRO A 206 25.16 -28.49 4.75
CA PRO A 206 26.25 -27.72 4.14
C PRO A 206 25.80 -26.72 3.08
N GLN A 207 26.66 -25.73 2.83
CA GLN A 207 26.46 -24.64 1.86
C GLN A 207 25.19 -23.83 2.13
N TRP A 208 25.14 -23.15 3.26
CA TRP A 208 24.02 -22.29 3.67
C TRP A 208 22.69 -23.05 3.71
N SER A 209 22.72 -24.26 4.27
CA SER A 209 21.54 -25.14 4.35
C SER A 209 20.90 -25.44 2.99
N GLN A 210 21.72 -25.62 1.94
CA GLN A 210 21.24 -25.97 0.60
C GLN A 210 21.49 -27.43 0.23
N LYS A 211 22.41 -28.12 0.92
CA LYS A 211 22.79 -29.52 0.65
C LYS A 211 21.92 -30.55 1.37
N VAL A 212 20.61 -30.36 1.34
CA VAL A 212 19.63 -31.27 1.96
C VAL A 212 19.68 -32.69 1.39
N VAL A 213 20.11 -32.88 0.14
CA VAL A 213 20.31 -34.22 -0.44
C VAL A 213 21.44 -34.98 0.25
N GLU A 214 22.54 -34.31 0.59
CA GLU A 214 23.64 -34.95 1.33
C GLU A 214 23.18 -35.41 2.71
N ALA A 215 22.43 -34.55 3.42
CA ALA A 215 21.82 -34.90 4.70
C ALA A 215 20.85 -36.09 4.56
N SER A 216 20.03 -36.11 3.51
CA SER A 216 19.05 -37.18 3.27
C SER A 216 19.68 -38.54 2.93
N ASN A 217 20.90 -38.58 2.39
CA ASN A 217 21.61 -39.83 2.08
C ASN A 217 22.20 -40.49 3.34
N ASN A 218 22.46 -39.70 4.39
CA ASN A 218 22.98 -40.19 5.67
C ASN A 218 22.30 -39.45 6.84
N PRO A 219 20.98 -39.62 7.03
CA PRO A 219 20.21 -38.81 7.97
C PRO A 219 20.56 -39.16 9.43
N ILE A 220 20.23 -38.24 10.33
CA ILE A 220 20.35 -38.39 11.79
C ILE A 220 19.28 -39.38 12.22
N GLN A 221 19.69 -40.45 12.89
CA GLN A 221 18.80 -41.55 13.31
C GLN A 221 18.25 -41.28 14.72
N LYS A 222 17.61 -40.12 14.89
CA LYS A 222 16.96 -39.71 16.15
C LYS A 222 15.50 -39.33 15.88
N SER A 223 14.68 -39.31 16.93
CA SER A 223 13.24 -39.02 16.80
C SER A 223 12.96 -37.55 16.52
N ASN A 224 11.92 -37.33 15.70
CA ASN A 224 11.34 -36.02 15.42
C ASN A 224 12.35 -34.98 14.89
N ILE A 225 13.11 -35.37 13.86
CA ILE A 225 14.13 -34.54 13.20
C ILE A 225 13.67 -34.12 11.81
N ALA A 226 13.64 -32.82 11.55
CA ALA A 226 13.49 -32.24 10.23
C ALA A 226 14.79 -31.52 9.81
N TYR A 227 14.87 -31.17 8.54
CA TYR A 227 16.04 -30.50 7.96
C TYR A 227 15.65 -29.18 7.35
N THR A 228 16.47 -28.16 7.58
CA THR A 228 16.21 -26.86 6.97
C THR A 228 16.77 -26.74 5.56
N LEU A 229 16.00 -26.07 4.72
CA LEU A 229 16.41 -25.59 3.41
C LEU A 229 16.27 -24.08 3.37
N HIS A 230 17.35 -23.35 3.12
CA HIS A 230 17.29 -21.90 2.94
C HIS A 230 17.31 -21.53 1.47
N PHE A 231 16.51 -20.53 1.10
CA PHE A 231 16.50 -20.02 -0.26
C PHE A 231 16.20 -18.52 -0.31
N TYR A 232 16.60 -17.89 -1.40
CA TYR A 232 16.38 -16.48 -1.66
C TYR A 232 15.97 -16.38 -3.11
N SER A 233 14.72 -16.01 -3.35
CA SER A 233 14.05 -16.20 -4.64
C SER A 233 14.72 -15.45 -5.77
N GLY A 234 15.47 -14.37 -5.50
CA GLY A 234 16.29 -13.66 -6.49
C GLY A 234 17.45 -14.52 -7.04
N THR A 235 17.96 -15.46 -6.25
CA THR A 235 19.15 -16.28 -6.57
C THR A 235 18.81 -17.75 -6.79
N HIS A 236 18.03 -18.34 -5.89
CA HIS A 236 17.77 -19.77 -5.83
C HIS A 236 16.44 -20.11 -6.53
N LYS A 237 16.52 -20.93 -7.58
CA LYS A 237 15.41 -21.19 -8.53
C LYS A 237 14.98 -22.66 -8.51
N GLN A 238 14.52 -23.18 -9.65
CA GLN A 238 14.07 -24.57 -9.82
C GLN A 238 15.08 -25.62 -9.34
N PHE A 239 16.38 -25.44 -9.61
CA PHE A 239 17.39 -26.45 -9.25
C PHE A 239 17.35 -26.80 -7.74
N LEU A 240 17.12 -25.81 -6.87
CA LEU A 240 17.10 -26.05 -5.43
C LEU A 240 15.78 -26.68 -4.97
N ARG A 241 14.66 -26.39 -5.65
CA ARG A 241 13.40 -27.15 -5.46
C ARG A 241 13.55 -28.61 -5.88
N ASP A 242 14.35 -28.88 -6.92
CA ASP A 242 14.64 -30.24 -7.35
C ASP A 242 15.49 -30.97 -6.29
N GLU A 243 16.49 -30.31 -5.68
CA GLU A 243 17.23 -30.88 -4.53
C GLU A 243 16.29 -31.17 -3.35
N ALA A 244 15.39 -30.24 -3.01
CA ALA A 244 14.41 -30.42 -1.95
C ALA A 244 13.49 -31.63 -2.20
N THR A 245 13.03 -31.78 -3.44
CA THR A 245 12.21 -32.92 -3.88
C THR A 245 12.97 -34.23 -3.75
N ARG A 246 14.23 -34.28 -4.18
CA ARG A 246 15.07 -35.47 -4.05
C ARG A 246 15.30 -35.84 -2.59
N ALA A 247 15.59 -34.87 -1.73
CA ALA A 247 15.77 -35.10 -0.31
C ALA A 247 14.49 -35.63 0.37
N MET A 248 13.32 -35.07 0.05
CA MET A 248 12.04 -35.62 0.52
C MET A 248 11.76 -37.03 -0.01
N ASN A 249 12.15 -37.34 -1.25
CA ASN A 249 12.02 -38.69 -1.82
C ASN A 249 12.96 -39.70 -1.14
N ASN A 250 14.11 -39.24 -0.63
CA ASN A 250 15.00 -40.03 0.23
C ASN A 250 14.45 -40.23 1.65
N GLY A 251 13.31 -39.60 1.99
CA GLY A 251 12.54 -39.89 3.20
C GLY A 251 12.68 -38.87 4.34
N ILE A 252 13.44 -37.79 4.16
CA ILE A 252 13.57 -36.74 5.19
C ILE A 252 12.47 -35.68 5.10
N ALA A 253 12.08 -35.10 6.22
CA ALA A 253 11.16 -33.97 6.27
C ALA A 253 11.92 -32.63 6.12
N ILE A 254 11.41 -31.75 5.26
CA ILE A 254 11.95 -30.40 5.05
C ILE A 254 11.10 -29.36 5.79
N PHE A 255 11.78 -28.36 6.36
CA PHE A 255 11.20 -27.15 6.94
C PHE A 255 11.99 -25.94 6.42
N VAL A 256 11.37 -24.89 5.88
CA VAL A 256 12.12 -23.71 5.39
C VAL A 256 12.23 -22.69 6.52
N THR A 257 13.20 -22.82 7.41
CA THR A 257 13.33 -21.89 8.56
C THR A 257 13.72 -20.48 8.14
N GLU A 258 14.35 -20.32 6.98
CA GLU A 258 14.69 -19.02 6.42
C GLU A 258 14.47 -18.96 4.91
N TRP A 259 13.81 -17.89 4.43
CA TRP A 259 13.82 -17.54 3.03
C TRP A 259 13.57 -16.06 2.75
N GLY A 260 14.11 -15.53 1.64
CA GLY A 260 13.86 -14.17 1.17
C GLY A 260 13.22 -14.11 -0.23
N ALA A 261 12.44 -13.06 -0.50
CA ALA A 261 11.94 -12.79 -1.86
C ALA A 261 13.01 -12.15 -2.76
N VAL A 262 14.12 -11.68 -2.19
CA VAL A 262 15.20 -10.92 -2.84
C VAL A 262 16.41 -11.80 -3.15
N ASN A 263 17.56 -11.21 -3.50
CA ASN A 263 18.79 -11.97 -3.74
C ASN A 263 19.39 -12.50 -2.43
N ALA A 264 20.25 -13.51 -2.51
CA ALA A 264 20.86 -14.17 -1.35
C ALA A 264 21.75 -13.27 -0.48
N ASN A 265 22.13 -12.09 -0.96
CA ASN A 265 22.82 -11.08 -0.15
C ASN A 265 21.87 -10.26 0.75
N GLY A 266 20.56 -10.57 0.75
CA GLY A 266 19.55 -9.85 1.52
C GLY A 266 18.99 -8.60 0.84
N ASP A 267 19.42 -8.30 -0.39
CA ASP A 267 19.08 -7.04 -1.06
C ASP A 267 18.58 -7.22 -2.51
N GLY A 268 18.09 -6.12 -3.09
CA GLY A 268 17.46 -6.07 -4.39
C GLY A 268 15.93 -6.14 -4.32
N ALA A 269 15.29 -6.00 -5.48
CA ALA A 269 13.84 -6.11 -5.57
C ALA A 269 13.37 -7.56 -5.39
N ALA A 270 12.18 -7.73 -4.82
CA ALA A 270 11.55 -9.04 -4.69
C ALA A 270 11.30 -9.69 -6.07
N ASP A 271 11.84 -10.89 -6.30
CA ASP A 271 11.51 -11.74 -7.43
C ASP A 271 10.20 -12.49 -7.15
N ARG A 272 9.08 -11.79 -7.38
CA ARG A 272 7.73 -12.30 -7.06
C ARG A 272 7.34 -13.54 -7.86
N GLN A 273 7.79 -13.64 -9.13
CA GLN A 273 7.47 -14.78 -9.98
C GLN A 273 8.14 -16.04 -9.45
N GLU A 274 9.43 -15.95 -9.10
CA GLU A 274 10.11 -17.10 -8.52
C GLU A 274 9.64 -17.38 -7.09
N THR A 275 9.36 -16.33 -6.31
CA THR A 275 8.77 -16.49 -4.97
C THR A 275 7.46 -17.28 -5.06
N GLN A 276 6.58 -16.95 -6.00
CA GLN A 276 5.32 -17.69 -6.17
C GLN A 276 5.54 -19.18 -6.43
N LYS A 277 6.50 -19.55 -7.29
CA LYS A 277 6.83 -20.98 -7.52
C LYS A 277 7.31 -21.67 -6.24
N TRP A 278 8.09 -20.98 -5.41
CA TRP A 278 8.48 -21.49 -4.10
C TRP A 278 7.30 -21.64 -3.14
N LEU A 279 6.39 -20.66 -3.09
CA LEU A 279 5.18 -20.75 -2.27
C LEU A 279 4.30 -21.92 -2.71
N ASP A 280 4.08 -22.09 -4.01
CA ASP A 280 3.29 -23.20 -4.57
C ASP A 280 3.93 -24.56 -4.25
N PHE A 281 5.26 -24.65 -4.38
CA PHE A 281 6.03 -25.82 -4.00
C PHE A 281 5.87 -26.15 -2.52
N MET A 282 6.00 -25.15 -1.64
CA MET A 282 5.87 -25.34 -0.19
C MET A 282 4.45 -25.73 0.20
N LYS A 283 3.40 -25.08 -0.34
CA LYS A 283 2.00 -25.43 -0.09
C LYS A 283 1.68 -26.86 -0.53
N THR A 284 2.05 -27.20 -1.77
CA THR A 284 1.81 -28.54 -2.35
C THR A 284 2.45 -29.63 -1.51
N ASN A 285 3.64 -29.36 -0.97
CA ASN A 285 4.38 -30.33 -0.19
C ASN A 285 4.13 -30.25 1.32
N GLY A 286 3.24 -29.36 1.80
CA GLY A 286 3.01 -29.20 3.24
C GLY A 286 4.27 -28.78 4.00
N ILE A 287 5.08 -27.90 3.41
CA ILE A 287 6.33 -27.40 4.01
C ILE A 287 6.02 -26.10 4.76
N SER A 288 6.41 -26.04 6.02
CA SER A 288 6.30 -24.84 6.86
C SER A 288 7.47 -23.89 6.62
N HIS A 289 7.27 -22.58 6.80
CA HIS A 289 8.28 -21.58 6.49
C HIS A 289 8.32 -20.32 7.38
N ALA A 290 9.49 -19.68 7.47
CA ALA A 290 9.70 -18.36 8.06
C ALA A 290 10.46 -17.42 7.11
N ASN A 291 9.89 -16.25 6.79
CA ASN A 291 10.51 -15.27 5.89
C ASN A 291 11.52 -14.36 6.60
N TRP A 292 12.68 -14.14 5.98
CA TRP A 292 13.68 -13.14 6.34
C TRP A 292 13.38 -11.77 5.69
N SER A 293 13.28 -10.66 6.43
CA SER A 293 13.28 -10.58 7.91
C SER A 293 12.51 -9.40 8.52
N VAL A 294 12.11 -9.59 9.79
CA VAL A 294 11.68 -8.48 10.67
C VAL A 294 12.91 -7.69 11.12
N SER A 295 13.20 -6.64 10.37
CA SER A 295 14.28 -5.68 10.61
C SER A 295 13.91 -4.36 9.95
N ASP A 296 14.56 -3.28 10.38
CA ASP A 296 14.55 -1.98 9.69
C ASP A 296 15.94 -1.64 9.11
N LYS A 297 16.73 -2.66 8.75
CA LYS A 297 17.96 -2.48 7.99
C LYS A 297 17.62 -1.93 6.60
N ALA A 298 18.46 -1.05 6.07
CA ALA A 298 18.28 -0.51 4.72
C ALA A 298 18.68 -1.56 3.66
N GLU A 299 17.84 -2.57 3.44
CA GLU A 299 18.01 -3.63 2.45
C GLU A 299 16.66 -4.17 1.96
N GLY A 300 16.65 -4.82 0.81
CA GLY A 300 15.44 -5.36 0.17
C GLY A 300 14.69 -6.43 0.98
N ALA A 301 15.36 -7.19 1.84
CA ALA A 301 14.75 -8.24 2.67
C ALA A 301 14.02 -7.70 3.92
N SER A 302 14.34 -6.48 4.36
CA SER A 302 13.70 -5.87 5.53
C SER A 302 12.24 -5.60 5.29
N VAL A 303 11.37 -6.10 6.17
CA VAL A 303 9.93 -5.83 6.06
C VAL A 303 9.55 -4.43 6.58
N VAL A 304 10.37 -3.80 7.40
CA VAL A 304 10.08 -2.51 8.04
C VAL A 304 10.90 -1.39 7.40
N ALA A 305 10.30 -0.21 7.21
CA ALA A 305 11.00 0.95 6.67
C ALA A 305 12.20 1.34 7.56
N SER A 306 13.30 1.73 6.92
CA SER A 306 14.58 1.96 7.61
C SER A 306 14.48 2.97 8.76
N GLY A 307 15.07 2.61 9.91
CA GLY A 307 15.15 3.47 11.10
C GLY A 307 13.86 3.63 11.90
N THR A 308 12.77 2.96 11.52
CA THR A 308 11.46 3.13 12.19
C THR A 308 11.19 2.12 13.30
N GLY A 309 11.98 1.04 13.39
CA GLY A 309 11.90 0.05 14.46
C GLY A 309 10.52 -0.56 14.66
N VAL A 310 10.20 -0.88 15.93
CA VAL A 310 8.95 -1.56 16.30
C VAL A 310 7.72 -0.70 15.98
N SER A 311 7.80 0.63 16.11
CA SER A 311 6.69 1.51 15.76
C SER A 311 6.41 1.48 14.26
N GLY A 312 7.44 1.36 13.42
CA GLY A 312 7.27 1.16 11.98
C GLY A 312 6.50 -0.12 11.66
N LEU A 313 6.86 -1.24 12.31
CA LEU A 313 6.13 -2.50 12.15
C LEU A 313 4.67 -2.36 12.55
N THR A 314 4.39 -1.86 13.76
CA THR A 314 3.03 -1.81 14.32
C THR A 314 2.13 -0.77 13.64
N SER A 315 2.69 0.29 13.06
CA SER A 315 1.97 1.28 12.26
C SER A 315 1.85 0.91 10.77
N ASN A 316 2.34 -0.26 10.35
CA ASN A 316 2.42 -0.69 8.96
C ASN A 316 3.26 0.23 8.05
N ASN A 317 4.28 0.90 8.60
CA ASN A 317 5.33 1.54 7.80
C ASN A 317 6.31 0.48 7.26
N LEU A 318 5.82 -0.29 6.29
CA LEU A 318 6.50 -1.44 5.71
C LEU A 318 7.18 -1.08 4.39
N THR A 319 8.23 -1.80 4.05
CA THR A 319 8.84 -1.72 2.71
C THR A 319 7.92 -2.36 1.66
N THR A 320 8.20 -2.14 0.37
CA THR A 320 7.50 -2.83 -0.73
C THR A 320 7.57 -4.35 -0.61
N THR A 321 8.70 -4.89 -0.14
CA THR A 321 8.84 -6.32 0.17
C THR A 321 8.04 -6.68 1.42
N GLY A 322 8.07 -5.86 2.47
CA GLY A 322 7.31 -6.10 3.71
C GLY A 322 5.80 -6.20 3.50
N ILE A 323 5.22 -5.34 2.66
CA ILE A 323 3.81 -5.43 2.26
C ILE A 323 3.51 -6.78 1.58
N TYR A 324 4.39 -7.20 0.66
CA TYR A 324 4.24 -8.47 -0.05
C TYR A 324 4.33 -9.69 0.88
N ILE A 325 5.30 -9.69 1.79
CA ILE A 325 5.46 -10.76 2.78
C ILE A 325 4.27 -10.82 3.73
N LYS A 326 3.77 -9.67 4.19
CA LYS A 326 2.56 -9.60 5.03
C LYS A 326 1.37 -10.27 4.35
N ASP A 327 1.16 -9.98 3.06
CA ASP A 327 0.06 -10.56 2.31
C ASP A 327 0.19 -12.08 2.14
N ILE A 328 1.41 -12.59 1.93
CA ILE A 328 1.67 -14.04 1.87
C ILE A 328 1.29 -14.71 3.19
N ILE A 329 1.78 -14.18 4.32
CA ILE A 329 1.61 -14.79 5.63
C ILE A 329 0.15 -14.73 6.06
N LYS A 330 -0.49 -13.56 5.92
CA LYS A 330 -1.88 -13.35 6.35
C LYS A 330 -2.86 -14.27 5.65
N ASN A 331 -2.60 -14.59 4.38
CA ASN A 331 -3.48 -15.39 3.54
C ASN A 331 -3.03 -16.85 3.39
N TRP A 332 -2.02 -17.31 4.15
CA TRP A 332 -1.44 -18.64 3.94
C TRP A 332 -2.45 -19.77 4.11
N ASN A 333 -3.27 -19.71 5.17
CA ASN A 333 -4.25 -20.72 5.57
C ASN A 333 -5.64 -20.56 4.94
N GLY A 334 -5.81 -19.62 3.99
CA GLY A 334 -7.04 -19.51 3.20
C GLY A 334 -7.17 -20.65 2.17
N PRO A 335 -8.31 -20.76 1.45
CA PRO A 335 -8.35 -21.56 0.22
C PRO A 335 -7.16 -21.16 -0.68
N ILE A 336 -6.72 -22.03 -1.59
CA ILE A 336 -5.67 -21.71 -2.56
C ILE A 336 -6.19 -20.62 -3.49
N VAL A 337 -6.18 -19.39 -2.99
CA VAL A 337 -6.20 -18.18 -3.78
C VAL A 337 -4.74 -18.01 -4.09
N ASN A 338 -4.35 -18.35 -5.32
CA ASN A 338 -3.06 -17.88 -5.83
C ASN A 338 -3.02 -16.38 -5.49
N PRO A 339 -2.04 -15.92 -4.70
CA PRO A 339 -1.76 -14.49 -4.64
C PRO A 339 -1.71 -14.03 -6.09
N PRO A 340 -2.40 -12.93 -6.48
CA PRO A 340 -2.34 -12.48 -7.86
C PRO A 340 -0.87 -12.38 -8.24
N VAL A 341 -0.47 -13.17 -9.24
CA VAL A 341 0.88 -13.16 -9.77
C VAL A 341 1.07 -11.76 -10.34
N GLU A 342 1.72 -10.87 -9.59
CA GLU A 342 2.09 -9.55 -10.07
C GLU A 342 3.27 -9.72 -11.03
N GLU A 343 2.97 -9.98 -12.31
CA GLU A 343 3.97 -10.15 -13.38
C GLU A 343 4.54 -8.81 -13.89
N CYS A 344 4.12 -7.66 -13.34
CA CYS A 344 4.73 -6.38 -13.68
C CYS A 344 6.05 -6.10 -12.95
N LYS A 345 7.16 -6.07 -13.72
CA LYS A 345 8.50 -5.66 -13.27
C LYS A 345 8.73 -4.14 -13.47
N GLY A 346 9.53 -3.50 -12.61
CA GLY A 346 9.95 -2.08 -12.70
C GLY A 346 9.47 -1.17 -11.55
N ASN A 347 9.90 0.10 -11.54
CA ASN A 347 9.59 1.09 -10.49
C ASN A 347 8.12 1.55 -10.45
N GLY A 348 7.27 0.98 -11.32
CA GLY A 348 5.90 1.44 -11.55
C GLY A 348 5.83 2.73 -12.36
N VAL A 349 4.71 2.94 -13.05
CA VAL A 349 4.41 4.22 -13.70
C VAL A 349 3.86 5.19 -12.67
N SER A 350 4.29 6.45 -12.74
CA SER A 350 3.77 7.50 -11.85
C SER A 350 2.32 7.75 -12.19
N ILE A 351 1.44 7.63 -11.19
CA ILE A 351 0.07 8.14 -11.31
C ILE A 351 0.10 9.67 -11.27
N ASN A 352 -1.03 10.32 -11.56
CA ASN A 352 -1.24 11.77 -11.72
C ASN A 352 -0.77 12.38 -13.06
N ASN A 353 0.12 11.71 -13.79
CA ASN A 353 0.48 12.06 -15.16
C ASN A 353 -0.25 11.17 -16.18
N ILE A 354 -0.16 11.53 -17.45
CA ILE A 354 -0.54 10.65 -18.56
C ILE A 354 0.35 9.40 -18.49
N ILE A 355 -0.27 8.22 -18.57
CA ILE A 355 0.39 6.94 -18.70
C ILE A 355 0.17 6.47 -20.14
N GLU A 356 1.24 6.48 -20.94
CA GLU A 356 1.20 6.02 -22.32
C GLU A 356 0.78 4.56 -22.38
N ALA A 357 -0.14 4.20 -23.28
CA ALA A 357 -0.65 2.84 -23.33
C ALA A 357 0.44 1.83 -23.69
N GLU A 358 1.44 2.22 -24.49
CA GLU A 358 2.63 1.44 -24.81
C GLU A 358 3.64 1.28 -23.67
N SER A 359 3.43 1.93 -22.52
CA SER A 359 4.28 1.78 -21.33
C SER A 359 3.90 0.57 -20.45
N PHE A 360 3.21 -0.42 -21.03
CA PHE A 360 2.79 -1.63 -20.32
C PHE A 360 4.00 -2.45 -19.84
N CYS A 361 3.82 -3.14 -18.72
CA CYS A 361 4.80 -4.10 -18.20
C CYS A 361 4.65 -5.48 -18.87
N GLU A 362 3.44 -5.79 -19.37
CA GLU A 362 3.03 -7.05 -19.98
C GLU A 362 1.79 -6.78 -20.84
N GLN A 363 1.65 -7.49 -21.96
CA GLN A 363 0.49 -7.43 -22.83
C GLN A 363 0.19 -8.78 -23.46
N LYS A 364 -1.03 -8.94 -23.97
CA LYS A 364 -1.41 -10.06 -24.85
C LYS A 364 -2.22 -9.55 -26.05
N GLY A 365 -1.81 -9.97 -27.25
CA GLY A 365 -2.57 -9.84 -28.50
C GLY A 365 -2.54 -8.47 -29.18
N THR A 366 -1.95 -7.46 -28.53
CA THR A 366 -1.97 -6.07 -29.02
C THR A 366 -0.73 -5.71 -29.85
N GLN A 367 -0.82 -4.62 -30.63
CA GLN A 367 0.31 -4.06 -31.38
C GLN A 367 0.48 -2.56 -31.12
N ILE A 368 1.72 -2.09 -31.19
CA ILE A 368 2.07 -0.67 -31.10
C ILE A 368 2.11 -0.10 -32.53
N GLU A 369 1.46 1.04 -32.76
CA GLU A 369 1.53 1.80 -34.02
C GLU A 369 1.72 3.30 -33.75
N ALA A 370 2.17 4.06 -34.75
CA ALA A 370 2.32 5.51 -34.61
C ALA A 370 0.95 6.19 -34.53
N THR A 371 0.76 7.09 -33.56
CA THR A 371 -0.50 7.84 -33.40
C THR A 371 -0.48 9.17 -34.15
N THR A 372 -1.62 9.56 -34.71
CA THR A 372 -1.84 10.92 -35.23
C THR A 372 -2.56 11.83 -34.22
N ASP A 373 -2.72 11.39 -32.97
CA ASP A 373 -3.30 12.22 -31.91
C ASP A 373 -2.41 13.43 -31.59
N THR A 374 -2.99 14.38 -30.86
CA THR A 374 -2.26 15.54 -30.35
C THR A 374 -1.17 15.08 -29.38
N GLY A 375 0.08 15.48 -29.62
CA GLY A 375 1.26 15.04 -28.87
C GLY A 375 2.15 14.06 -29.64
N GLY A 376 1.63 13.41 -30.70
CA GLY A 376 2.37 12.37 -31.43
C GLY A 376 2.63 11.14 -30.54
N GLY A 377 3.70 10.39 -30.83
CA GLY A 377 4.05 9.18 -30.08
C GLY A 377 3.51 7.90 -30.72
N SER A 378 3.13 6.92 -29.90
CA SER A 378 2.51 5.68 -30.35
C SER A 378 1.15 5.47 -29.68
N ASN A 379 0.35 4.55 -30.19
CA ASN A 379 -0.82 4.03 -29.51
C ASN A 379 -0.83 2.51 -29.57
N ILE A 380 -1.68 1.89 -28.75
CA ILE A 380 -2.01 0.47 -28.86
C ILE A 380 -3.21 0.29 -29.77
N GLY A 381 -3.07 -0.63 -30.73
CA GLY A 381 -4.10 -1.02 -31.66
C GLY A 381 -4.15 -2.54 -31.87
N TYR A 382 -4.95 -2.97 -32.85
CA TYR A 382 -5.23 -4.39 -33.14
C TYR A 382 -5.79 -5.14 -31.92
N ILE A 383 -6.57 -4.43 -31.09
CA ILE A 383 -7.11 -4.98 -29.83
C ILE A 383 -8.30 -5.88 -30.16
N ASP A 384 -8.16 -7.18 -29.89
CA ASP A 384 -9.18 -8.20 -30.04
C ASP A 384 -9.85 -8.57 -28.70
N ASN A 385 -10.91 -9.38 -28.76
CA ASN A 385 -11.59 -9.85 -27.56
C ASN A 385 -10.65 -10.75 -26.72
N GLY A 386 -10.44 -10.39 -25.46
CA GLY A 386 -9.62 -11.14 -24.52
C GLY A 386 -8.14 -10.74 -24.49
N ASP A 387 -7.78 -9.67 -25.19
CA ASP A 387 -6.48 -9.00 -25.10
C ASP A 387 -6.37 -8.12 -23.86
N TYR A 388 -5.15 -7.84 -23.44
CA TYR A 388 -4.92 -7.02 -22.25
C TYR A 388 -3.59 -6.28 -22.25
N LEU A 389 -3.54 -5.23 -21.42
CA LEU A 389 -2.35 -4.47 -21.05
C LEU A 389 -2.25 -4.42 -19.52
N ARG A 390 -1.08 -4.67 -18.93
CA ARG A 390 -0.85 -4.58 -17.49
C ARG A 390 0.14 -3.49 -17.14
N TYR A 391 -0.08 -2.82 -16.01
CA TYR A 391 0.78 -1.76 -15.50
C TYR A 391 0.96 -1.89 -14.00
N ARG A 392 2.19 -1.64 -13.52
CA ARG A 392 2.46 -1.45 -12.09
C ARG A 392 2.28 0.01 -11.74
N VAL A 393 1.44 0.30 -10.77
CA VAL A 393 1.18 1.66 -10.28
C VAL A 393 1.41 1.71 -8.78
N ASN A 394 1.82 2.87 -8.27
CA ASN A 394 1.85 3.11 -6.83
C ASN A 394 0.69 4.04 -6.45
N ILE A 395 -0.26 3.52 -5.67
CA ILE A 395 -1.41 4.28 -5.20
C ILE A 395 -1.04 4.94 -3.86
N PRO A 396 -0.90 6.27 -3.78
CA PRO A 396 -0.39 6.95 -2.59
C PRO A 396 -1.35 6.86 -1.40
N SER A 397 -2.66 6.84 -1.66
CA SER A 397 -3.71 6.77 -0.64
C SER A 397 -4.90 5.93 -1.13
N SER A 398 -5.56 5.21 -0.21
CA SER A 398 -6.82 4.53 -0.54
C SER A 398 -7.90 5.59 -0.79
N GLY A 399 -8.72 5.40 -1.81
CA GLY A 399 -9.76 6.35 -2.19
C GLY A 399 -10.34 6.06 -3.56
N ASP A 400 -11.21 6.94 -4.02
CA ASP A 400 -11.71 6.90 -5.39
C ASP A 400 -10.71 7.58 -6.33
N TYR A 401 -10.59 7.02 -7.54
CA TYR A 401 -9.68 7.48 -8.58
C TYR A 401 -10.42 7.62 -9.91
N ASP A 402 -10.20 8.75 -10.55
CA ASP A 402 -10.70 9.04 -11.89
C ASP A 402 -9.73 8.43 -12.88
N ILE A 403 -10.28 7.56 -13.71
CA ILE A 403 -9.59 6.90 -14.80
C ILE A 403 -10.07 7.52 -16.10
N LYS A 404 -9.15 8.14 -16.83
CA LYS A 404 -9.40 8.64 -18.19
C LYS A 404 -8.74 7.71 -19.19
N TYR A 405 -9.44 7.40 -20.28
CA TYR A 405 -8.87 6.65 -21.41
C TYR A 405 -8.97 7.51 -22.68
N ARG A 406 -7.86 7.63 -23.41
CA ARG A 406 -7.84 8.25 -24.73
C ARG A 406 -7.97 7.18 -25.80
N VAL A 407 -9.15 7.09 -26.40
CA VAL A 407 -9.56 5.96 -27.25
C VAL A 407 -10.03 6.42 -28.62
N ALA A 408 -9.92 5.52 -29.59
CA ALA A 408 -10.43 5.70 -30.95
C ALA A 408 -11.10 4.41 -31.43
N SER A 409 -12.22 4.52 -32.15
CA SER A 409 -12.90 3.35 -32.72
C SER A 409 -13.77 3.71 -33.92
N ILE A 410 -13.86 2.77 -34.87
CA ILE A 410 -14.80 2.82 -36.00
C ILE A 410 -16.12 2.08 -35.71
N LYS A 411 -16.29 1.53 -34.50
CA LYS A 411 -17.49 0.82 -34.03
C LYS A 411 -17.85 1.29 -32.62
N ASN A 412 -19.07 1.02 -32.16
CA ASN A 412 -19.50 1.28 -30.78
C ASN A 412 -19.60 -0.02 -29.95
N THR A 413 -18.88 -1.06 -30.35
CA THR A 413 -18.95 -2.40 -29.74
C THR A 413 -17.88 -2.63 -28.68
N GLY A 414 -16.84 -1.80 -28.64
CA GLY A 414 -15.70 -1.98 -27.73
C GLY A 414 -16.08 -1.86 -26.26
N LYS A 415 -15.52 -2.74 -25.43
CA LYS A 415 -15.71 -2.76 -23.97
C LYS A 415 -14.39 -3.01 -23.27
N LEU A 416 -13.96 -2.05 -22.46
CA LEU A 416 -12.71 -2.10 -21.71
C LEU A 416 -12.98 -2.29 -20.22
N GLN A 417 -12.35 -3.29 -19.61
CA GLN A 417 -12.40 -3.54 -18.18
C GLN A 417 -11.15 -3.00 -17.50
N PHE A 418 -11.34 -2.29 -16.39
CA PHE A 418 -10.27 -1.94 -15.45
C PHE A 418 -10.28 -2.95 -14.32
N LYS A 419 -9.20 -3.72 -14.19
CA LYS A 419 -9.08 -4.83 -13.26
C LYS A 419 -7.93 -4.62 -12.28
N LEU A 420 -8.11 -5.18 -11.09
CA LEU A 420 -7.08 -5.30 -10.06
C LEU A 420 -6.96 -6.78 -9.67
N GLY A 421 -5.88 -7.42 -10.12
CA GLY A 421 -5.78 -8.89 -10.10
C GLY A 421 -6.93 -9.54 -10.87
N ASN A 422 -7.64 -10.49 -10.26
CA ASN A 422 -8.81 -11.14 -10.87
C ASN A 422 -10.13 -10.34 -10.74
N SER A 423 -10.14 -9.25 -9.97
CA SER A 423 -11.35 -8.46 -9.72
C SER A 423 -11.57 -7.41 -10.80
N VAL A 424 -12.78 -7.36 -11.37
CA VAL A 424 -13.21 -6.29 -12.28
C VAL A 424 -13.74 -5.13 -11.44
N LEU A 425 -13.06 -3.98 -11.50
CA LEU A 425 -13.49 -2.76 -10.79
C LEU A 425 -14.47 -1.94 -11.63
N LYS A 426 -14.27 -1.90 -12.95
CA LYS A 426 -15.17 -1.20 -13.88
C LYS A 426 -15.15 -1.81 -15.26
N THR A 427 -16.27 -1.74 -15.97
CA THR A 427 -16.37 -1.93 -17.42
C THR A 427 -16.83 -0.62 -18.07
N SER A 428 -16.09 -0.13 -19.07
CA SER A 428 -16.40 1.09 -19.83
C SER A 428 -16.73 0.73 -21.27
N ASN A 429 -17.78 1.34 -21.83
CA ASN A 429 -18.10 1.21 -23.26
C ASN A 429 -17.25 2.20 -24.05
N ILE A 430 -16.68 1.76 -25.18
CA ILE A 430 -15.89 2.60 -26.07
C ILE A 430 -16.81 3.21 -27.13
N PRO A 431 -16.87 4.55 -27.26
CA PRO A 431 -17.74 5.22 -28.22
C PRO A 431 -17.21 5.09 -29.66
N LEU A 432 -18.11 5.27 -30.62
CA LEU A 432 -17.75 5.41 -32.03
C LEU A 432 -17.13 6.80 -32.26
N THR A 433 -15.85 6.84 -32.61
CA THR A 433 -15.14 8.09 -32.93
C THR A 433 -15.01 8.34 -34.44
N SER A 434 -15.51 7.41 -35.27
CA SER A 434 -15.51 7.48 -36.74
C SER A 434 -14.15 7.30 -37.43
N GLY A 435 -13.11 6.86 -36.71
CA GLY A 435 -11.81 6.55 -37.29
C GLY A 435 -10.84 5.92 -36.29
N TRP A 436 -9.92 5.08 -36.75
CA TRP A 436 -8.90 4.42 -35.90
C TRP A 436 -7.89 5.39 -35.26
N GLN A 437 -7.83 6.61 -35.80
CA GLN A 437 -6.94 7.68 -35.36
C GLN A 437 -7.71 8.98 -35.09
N ILE A 438 -9.03 8.88 -34.86
CA ILE A 438 -9.88 9.97 -34.40
C ILE A 438 -10.17 9.73 -32.93
N TRP A 439 -9.68 10.62 -32.07
CA TRP A 439 -9.51 10.33 -30.65
C TRP A 439 -10.51 11.09 -29.76
N GLU A 440 -11.09 10.37 -28.80
CA GLU A 440 -11.94 10.90 -27.74
C GLU A 440 -11.41 10.48 -26.37
N THR A 441 -11.63 11.31 -25.34
CA THR A 441 -11.29 10.95 -23.96
C THR A 441 -12.55 10.60 -23.20
N ILE A 442 -12.66 9.34 -22.78
CA ILE A 442 -13.72 8.87 -21.90
C ILE A 442 -13.22 8.80 -20.45
N SER A 443 -14.12 8.84 -19.48
CA SER A 443 -13.76 8.85 -18.06
C SER A 443 -14.65 7.93 -17.24
N THR A 444 -14.11 7.37 -16.16
CA THR A 444 -14.83 6.59 -15.16
C THR A 444 -14.15 6.71 -13.81
N THR A 445 -14.84 6.36 -12.74
CA THR A 445 -14.29 6.30 -11.38
C THR A 445 -14.17 4.85 -10.90
N VAL A 446 -13.12 4.56 -10.13
CA VAL A 446 -12.87 3.28 -9.45
C VAL A 446 -12.32 3.51 -8.04
N SER A 447 -12.70 2.67 -7.08
CA SER A 447 -12.11 2.70 -5.73
C SER A 447 -10.83 1.87 -5.70
N LEU A 448 -9.72 2.49 -5.33
CA LEU A 448 -8.41 1.84 -5.18
C LEU A 448 -7.95 1.90 -3.73
N THR A 449 -7.24 0.87 -3.29
CA THR A 449 -6.53 0.89 -2.00
C THR A 449 -5.11 1.40 -2.20
N SER A 450 -4.52 2.02 -1.17
CA SER A 450 -3.12 2.46 -1.21
C SER A 450 -2.14 1.30 -1.38
N GLY A 451 -0.93 1.66 -1.77
CA GLY A 451 0.21 0.77 -2.00
C GLY A 451 0.43 0.45 -3.48
N SER A 452 1.47 -0.33 -3.73
CA SER A 452 1.79 -0.82 -5.07
C SER A 452 0.71 -1.78 -5.55
N LYS A 453 0.18 -1.55 -6.75
CA LYS A 453 -0.86 -2.35 -7.39
C LYS A 453 -0.45 -2.70 -8.82
N THR A 454 -0.94 -3.85 -9.29
CA THR A 454 -0.93 -4.21 -10.71
C THR A 454 -2.33 -4.06 -11.28
N ILE A 455 -2.50 -3.09 -12.18
CA ILE A 455 -3.74 -2.86 -12.90
C ILE A 455 -3.71 -3.58 -14.25
N GLU A 456 -4.85 -4.07 -14.69
CA GLU A 456 -5.01 -4.70 -16.00
C GLU A 456 -6.14 -3.98 -16.76
N LEU A 457 -5.83 -3.50 -17.96
CA LEU A 457 -6.79 -3.02 -18.94
C LEU A 457 -7.14 -4.19 -19.85
N TYR A 458 -8.30 -4.81 -19.64
CA TYR A 458 -8.73 -6.02 -20.32
C TYR A 458 -9.82 -5.72 -21.34
N ALA A 459 -9.61 -6.08 -22.61
CA ALA A 459 -10.57 -5.89 -23.68
C ALA A 459 -11.63 -7.00 -23.64
N LEU A 460 -12.72 -6.77 -22.89
CA LEU A 460 -13.89 -7.67 -22.91
C LEU A 460 -14.49 -7.78 -24.32
N SER A 461 -14.50 -6.67 -25.05
CA SER A 461 -14.68 -6.67 -26.50
C SER A 461 -13.75 -5.65 -27.14
N GLY A 462 -13.01 -6.07 -28.17
CA GLY A 462 -11.99 -5.28 -28.87
C GLY A 462 -12.56 -4.28 -29.89
N ALA A 463 -11.86 -4.09 -31.00
CA ALA A 463 -12.16 -3.14 -32.08
C ALA A 463 -12.09 -1.65 -31.67
N PHE A 464 -11.08 -1.30 -30.88
CA PHE A 464 -10.71 0.08 -30.58
C PHE A 464 -9.19 0.21 -30.45
N ASN A 465 -8.68 1.44 -30.52
CA ASN A 465 -7.32 1.81 -30.18
C ASN A 465 -7.32 2.59 -28.86
N ILE A 466 -6.21 2.53 -28.12
CA ILE A 466 -5.98 3.33 -26.92
C ILE A 466 -4.60 3.99 -27.00
N ASN A 467 -4.55 5.31 -26.83
CA ASN A 467 -3.33 6.10 -26.88
C ASN A 467 -2.66 6.14 -25.51
N TRP A 468 -3.42 6.60 -24.51
CA TRP A 468 -2.97 6.70 -23.14
C TRP A 468 -4.15 6.55 -22.17
N PHE A 469 -3.83 6.35 -20.91
CA PHE A 469 -4.78 6.47 -19.82
C PHE A 469 -4.18 7.31 -18.69
N GLN A 470 -5.03 7.80 -17.80
CA GLN A 470 -4.59 8.60 -16.65
C GLN A 470 -5.32 8.10 -15.41
N ILE A 471 -4.57 7.97 -14.31
CA ILE A 471 -5.12 7.70 -12.98
C ILE A 471 -4.82 8.94 -12.14
N THR A 472 -5.86 9.61 -11.70
CA THR A 472 -5.77 10.74 -10.76
C THR A 472 -6.68 10.44 -9.58
N PRO A 473 -6.31 10.77 -8.34
CA PRO A 473 -7.27 10.79 -7.24
C PRO A 473 -8.54 11.48 -7.74
N SER A 474 -9.67 10.82 -7.59
CA SER A 474 -10.92 11.51 -7.76
C SER A 474 -10.93 12.50 -6.61
N ASN A 475 -10.87 13.79 -6.91
CA ASN A 475 -11.20 14.83 -5.93
C ASN A 475 -12.72 14.83 -5.67
N SER A 476 -13.36 13.68 -5.79
CA SER A 476 -14.67 13.39 -5.24
C SER A 476 -14.42 12.44 -4.08
N ASN A 477 -14.53 12.98 -2.87
CA ASN A 477 -15.14 12.22 -1.80
C ASN A 477 -16.39 11.50 -2.38
N PRO A 478 -16.78 10.30 -1.89
CA PRO A 478 -18.15 9.82 -2.15
C PRO A 478 -19.07 11.00 -1.88
N PRO A 479 -20.10 11.26 -2.71
CA PRO A 479 -20.94 12.43 -2.50
C PRO A 479 -21.42 12.38 -1.06
N ASP A 480 -20.88 13.28 -0.24
CA ASP A 480 -21.54 13.71 0.96
C ASP A 480 -22.92 14.16 0.45
N PRO A 481 -24.02 13.56 0.94
CA PRO A 481 -25.35 13.97 0.53
C PRO A 481 -25.59 15.49 0.65
N ASP A 482 -24.71 16.20 1.37
CA ASP A 482 -24.83 17.63 1.66
C ASP A 482 -23.72 18.55 1.10
N GLY A 483 -22.79 18.05 0.26
CA GLY A 483 -21.94 18.86 -0.64
C GLY A 483 -21.12 20.02 -0.06
N ASN A 484 -19.98 19.75 0.60
CA ASN A 484 -19.01 20.78 1.02
C ASN A 484 -17.53 20.27 0.99
N ASP A 485 -16.81 20.41 -0.14
CA ASP A 485 -15.35 20.15 -0.20
C ASP A 485 -14.56 21.49 -0.17
N CYS A 486 -14.02 21.85 1.01
CA CYS A 486 -13.29 23.10 1.27
C CYS A 486 -11.76 22.90 1.24
N GLU A 487 -11.20 22.30 0.18
CA GLU A 487 -9.76 21.91 0.13
C GLU A 487 -8.82 22.96 -0.49
N TYR A 488 -9.37 24.04 -1.06
CA TYR A 488 -8.61 25.19 -1.61
C TYR A 488 -7.41 24.83 -2.50
N GLN A 489 -7.54 23.77 -3.30
CA GLN A 489 -6.50 23.28 -4.23
C GLN A 489 -5.19 22.87 -3.54
N THR A 490 -5.26 22.47 -2.26
CA THR A 490 -4.10 21.95 -1.55
C THR A 490 -3.92 20.44 -1.76
N PRO A 491 -2.69 19.91 -1.79
CA PRO A 491 -1.41 20.65 -1.82
C PRO A 491 -1.16 21.36 -3.16
N ILE A 492 -0.65 22.59 -3.10
CA ILE A 492 -0.24 23.34 -4.30
C ILE A 492 1.16 22.94 -4.77
N SER A 493 1.42 23.00 -6.08
CA SER A 493 2.70 22.57 -6.68
C SER A 493 3.83 23.60 -6.59
N THR A 494 3.60 24.75 -5.95
CA THR A 494 4.56 25.84 -5.79
C THR A 494 4.81 26.15 -4.32
N PRO A 495 5.96 26.76 -3.97
CA PRO A 495 6.15 27.33 -2.64
C PRO A 495 5.04 28.30 -2.24
N LEU A 496 4.80 28.43 -0.93
CA LEU A 496 3.90 29.44 -0.40
C LEU A 496 4.52 30.82 -0.60
N ALA A 497 3.82 31.69 -1.32
CA ALA A 497 4.23 33.07 -1.49
C ALA A 497 4.35 33.79 -0.13
N SER A 498 5.29 34.73 -0.01
CA SER A 498 5.45 35.55 1.20
C SER A 498 4.11 36.15 1.63
N THR A 499 3.79 36.04 2.92
CA THR A 499 2.55 36.60 3.46
C THR A 499 2.73 38.06 3.85
N GLY A 500 3.97 38.51 4.08
CA GLY A 500 4.24 39.71 4.88
C GLY A 500 3.71 39.58 6.30
N ASN A 501 3.81 40.63 7.11
CA ASN A 501 3.19 40.66 8.44
C ASN A 501 1.68 40.88 8.31
N SER A 502 0.95 39.78 8.15
CA SER A 502 -0.49 39.75 7.90
C SER A 502 -1.25 39.32 9.16
N SER A 503 -2.35 40.01 9.46
CA SER A 503 -3.22 39.70 10.59
C SER A 503 -4.67 39.49 10.13
N TYR A 504 -5.34 38.54 10.75
CA TYR A 504 -6.68 38.08 10.42
C TYR A 504 -7.56 38.08 11.67
N SER A 505 -8.63 38.86 11.62
CA SER A 505 -9.58 39.03 12.73
C SER A 505 -10.64 37.93 12.85
N ASN A 506 -10.76 37.07 11.84
CA ASN A 506 -11.74 35.98 11.81
C ASN A 506 -11.07 34.66 11.41
N ILE A 507 -11.49 33.57 12.06
CA ILE A 507 -11.05 32.21 11.76
C ILE A 507 -12.30 31.37 11.54
N HIS A 508 -12.46 30.89 10.32
CA HIS A 508 -13.58 30.02 9.94
C HIS A 508 -13.09 28.58 9.94
N VAL A 509 -13.65 27.76 10.82
CA VAL A 509 -13.37 26.31 10.87
C VAL A 509 -14.44 25.62 10.02
N LEU A 510 -14.02 25.09 8.89
CA LEU A 510 -14.88 24.51 7.85
C LEU A 510 -14.75 22.99 7.90
N GLY A 511 -15.86 22.25 7.85
CA GLY A 511 -15.86 20.78 7.99
C GLY A 511 -16.05 20.29 9.43
N THR A 512 -15.78 19.01 9.68
CA THR A 512 -16.05 18.36 10.99
C THR A 512 -14.76 17.92 11.69
N GLY A 513 -14.74 17.96 13.02
CA GLY A 513 -13.59 17.53 13.83
C GLY A 513 -12.47 18.56 14.01
N GLY A 514 -12.71 19.82 13.61
CA GLY A 514 -11.78 20.93 13.80
C GLY A 514 -11.70 21.48 15.24
N PRO A 515 -10.71 22.34 15.54
CA PRO A 515 -10.57 23.02 16.82
C PRO A 515 -11.70 24.02 17.06
N ASN A 516 -12.08 24.21 18.33
CA ASN A 516 -12.91 25.35 18.69
C ASN A 516 -12.02 26.58 18.90
N LEU A 517 -12.07 27.51 17.95
CA LEU A 517 -11.30 28.75 17.97
C LEU A 517 -12.19 29.99 18.17
N SER A 518 -13.42 29.83 18.66
CA SER A 518 -14.37 30.94 18.82
C SER A 518 -13.91 32.03 19.80
N ASN A 519 -12.94 31.71 20.65
CA ASN A 519 -12.33 32.64 21.59
C ASN A 519 -11.09 33.34 21.03
N VAL A 520 -10.60 32.96 19.84
CA VAL A 520 -9.47 33.60 19.19
C VAL A 520 -9.95 34.86 18.47
N THR A 521 -9.34 36.00 18.79
CA THR A 521 -9.71 37.32 18.26
C THR A 521 -8.81 37.80 17.13
N ASN A 522 -7.60 37.23 17.03
CA ASN A 522 -6.65 37.59 15.98
C ASN A 522 -5.67 36.45 15.75
N PHE A 523 -5.38 36.15 14.49
CA PHE A 523 -4.28 35.31 14.05
C PHE A 523 -3.31 36.14 13.21
N THR A 524 -2.02 36.07 13.53
CA THR A 524 -0.97 36.80 12.80
C THR A 524 0.08 35.84 12.29
N ILE A 525 0.46 36.00 11.02
CA ILE A 525 1.53 35.27 10.36
C ILE A 525 2.47 36.24 9.64
N ASN A 526 3.78 36.00 9.75
CA ASN A 526 4.81 36.71 9.01
C ASN A 526 5.79 35.72 8.37
N TRP A 527 5.45 35.26 7.17
CA TRP A 527 6.27 34.38 6.34
C TRP A 527 6.95 35.17 5.22
N ASP A 528 8.27 34.98 5.08
CA ASP A 528 9.10 35.49 3.99
C ASP A 528 9.75 34.32 3.24
N LEU A 529 9.34 34.13 1.99
CA LEU A 529 9.86 33.09 1.11
C LEU A 529 11.34 33.31 0.74
N SER A 530 11.75 34.55 0.50
CA SER A 530 13.12 34.87 0.07
C SER A 530 14.13 34.58 1.18
N ASN A 531 13.75 34.83 2.43
CA ASN A 531 14.56 34.58 3.61
C ASN A 531 14.32 33.20 4.24
N ASN A 532 13.39 32.41 3.69
CA ASN A 532 12.93 31.14 4.24
C ASN A 532 12.57 31.24 5.74
N GLY A 533 11.97 32.38 6.13
CA GLY A 533 11.79 32.78 7.52
C GLY A 533 10.33 32.92 7.91
N LEU A 534 9.89 32.13 8.91
CA LEU A 534 8.63 32.36 9.61
C LEU A 534 8.93 33.18 10.87
N TYR A 535 8.72 34.49 10.79
CA TYR A 535 9.08 35.45 11.83
C TYR A 535 7.96 35.70 12.84
N GLN A 536 6.72 35.31 12.51
CA GLN A 536 5.60 35.38 13.42
C GLN A 536 4.55 34.32 13.06
N LEU A 537 4.04 33.65 14.08
CA LEU A 537 2.85 32.82 14.03
C LEU A 537 2.21 32.88 15.41
N SER A 538 1.13 33.63 15.57
CA SER A 538 0.57 33.90 16.91
C SER A 538 -0.94 34.06 16.92
N MET A 539 -1.57 33.76 18.05
CA MET A 539 -3.01 33.93 18.28
C MET A 539 -3.32 34.68 19.58
N ASN A 540 -4.26 35.63 19.52
CA ASN A 540 -4.81 36.31 20.70
C ASN A 540 -6.15 35.71 21.09
N THR A 541 -6.42 35.56 22.38
CA THR A 541 -7.72 35.07 22.87
C THR A 541 -8.46 36.15 23.67
N ASN A 542 -9.80 36.08 23.71
CA ASN A 542 -10.63 37.00 24.49
C ASN A 542 -10.91 36.54 25.92
N ASN A 543 -10.48 35.34 26.30
CA ASN A 543 -10.78 34.72 27.59
C ASN A 543 -9.54 34.15 28.28
N GLY A 544 -8.34 34.40 27.74
CA GLY A 544 -7.08 33.94 28.33
C GLY A 544 -6.86 32.43 28.27
N THR A 545 -7.59 31.68 27.43
CA THR A 545 -7.47 30.22 27.29
C THR A 545 -7.00 29.84 25.88
N PRO A 546 -5.83 29.21 25.66
CA PRO A 546 -4.88 28.75 26.67
C PRO A 546 -4.07 29.88 27.32
N ASN A 547 -3.80 30.99 26.61
CA ASN A 547 -3.28 32.24 27.16
C ASN A 547 -3.87 33.46 26.41
N TRP A 548 -3.72 34.66 26.96
CA TRP A 548 -4.15 35.91 26.31
C TRP A 548 -3.42 36.17 24.98
N TRP A 549 -2.12 35.87 24.96
CA TRP A 549 -1.26 35.91 23.77
C TRP A 549 -0.54 34.57 23.65
N ASN A 550 -0.62 33.95 22.48
CA ASN A 550 -0.06 32.62 22.22
C ASN A 550 0.92 32.72 21.06
N ASP A 551 2.22 32.60 21.35
CA ASP A 551 3.26 32.42 20.34
C ASP A 551 3.28 30.95 19.91
N LEU A 552 3.09 30.71 18.62
CA LEU A 552 3.07 29.37 18.05
C LEU A 552 4.34 29.06 17.27
N LEU A 553 5.33 29.97 17.20
CA LEU A 553 6.57 29.74 16.45
C LEU A 553 7.32 28.50 16.93
N ALA A 554 7.45 28.33 18.25
CA ALA A 554 8.11 27.17 18.84
C ALA A 554 7.29 25.87 18.69
N ASN A 555 5.98 26.00 18.43
CA ASN A 555 5.05 24.88 18.23
C ASN A 555 4.95 24.45 16.76
N ALA A 556 5.54 25.21 15.84
CA ALA A 556 5.38 25.04 14.40
C ALA A 556 6.65 24.53 13.72
N THR A 557 6.50 23.48 12.91
CA THR A 557 7.50 23.06 11.93
C THR A 557 6.91 23.24 10.54
N GLN A 558 7.57 24.00 9.65
CA GLN A 558 7.02 24.38 8.35
C GLN A 558 7.95 24.02 7.18
N SER A 559 7.37 23.83 6.00
CA SER A 559 8.07 23.56 4.73
C SER A 559 7.51 24.42 3.58
N PHE A 560 7.28 25.71 3.83
CA PHE A 560 6.64 26.66 2.94
C PHE A 560 7.47 27.05 1.71
N ASN A 561 8.79 26.85 1.74
CA ASN A 561 9.71 27.23 0.68
C ASN A 561 9.83 26.21 -0.47
N ALA A 562 9.06 25.13 -0.43
CA ALA A 562 9.04 24.07 -1.45
C ALA A 562 7.62 23.81 -1.96
N ALA A 563 7.52 23.06 -3.07
CA ALA A 563 6.24 22.54 -3.53
C ALA A 563 5.55 21.72 -2.42
N MET A 564 4.22 21.71 -2.44
CA MET A 564 3.39 21.12 -1.38
C MET A 564 3.69 21.75 0.00
N PRO A 565 3.56 23.09 0.14
CA PRO A 565 3.86 23.77 1.38
C PRO A 565 2.97 23.27 2.53
N ALA A 566 3.59 23.03 3.68
CA ALA A 566 2.95 22.41 4.82
C ALA A 566 3.42 22.98 6.16
N ILE A 567 2.61 22.79 7.18
CA ILE A 567 2.94 23.10 8.57
C ILE A 567 2.43 22.00 9.49
N SER A 568 3.24 21.65 10.49
CA SER A 568 2.91 20.76 11.59
C SER A 568 2.88 21.57 12.88
N LEU A 569 1.77 21.49 13.63
CA LEU A 569 1.60 22.15 14.91
C LEU A 569 1.58 21.11 16.04
N ASN A 570 2.36 21.35 17.10
CA ASN A 570 2.42 20.46 18.27
C ASN A 570 2.59 21.26 19.57
N GLY A 571 1.78 20.93 20.58
CA GLY A 571 1.84 21.54 21.91
C GLY A 571 1.24 22.94 21.96
N THR A 572 0.32 23.29 21.06
CA THR A 572 -0.25 24.66 20.99
C THR A 572 -1.17 25.00 22.16
N GLY A 573 -1.63 23.99 22.91
CA GLY A 573 -2.59 24.15 24.00
C GLY A 573 -4.04 24.36 23.55
N PHE A 574 -4.30 24.52 22.26
CA PHE A 574 -5.64 24.57 21.69
C PHE A 574 -6.14 23.15 21.39
N THR A 575 -7.31 22.80 21.94
CA THR A 575 -7.91 21.48 21.71
C THR A 575 -8.18 21.26 20.23
N ASN A 576 -7.70 20.12 19.69
CA ASN A 576 -7.83 19.71 18.29
C ASN A 576 -7.12 20.58 17.24
N LEU A 577 -6.26 21.52 17.64
CA LEU A 577 -5.44 22.32 16.70
C LEU A 577 -4.14 21.61 16.31
N ASP A 578 -3.54 20.81 17.19
CA ASP A 578 -2.31 20.09 16.89
C ASP A 578 -2.53 19.05 15.77
N GLY A 579 -1.60 19.00 14.82
CA GLY A 579 -1.69 18.15 13.62
C GLY A 579 -0.92 18.71 12.43
N ASP A 580 -1.03 17.99 11.30
CA ASP A 580 -0.39 18.35 10.05
C ASP A 580 -1.38 18.99 9.08
N TYR A 581 -0.93 20.04 8.40
CA TYR A 581 -1.74 20.83 7.46
C TYR A 581 -1.00 21.07 6.15
N TRP A 582 -1.74 21.00 5.04
CA TRP A 582 -1.34 21.70 3.82
C TRP A 582 -1.67 23.18 3.95
N VAL A 583 -0.87 24.03 3.34
CA VAL A 583 -1.02 25.48 3.46
C VAL A 583 -1.12 26.13 2.09
N THR A 584 -1.98 27.11 1.94
CA THR A 584 -2.08 27.92 0.72
C THR A 584 -2.57 29.34 1.02
N LYS A 585 -2.62 30.17 -0.02
CA LYS A 585 -3.33 31.45 0.00
C LYS A 585 -4.58 31.37 -0.88
N ASP A 586 -5.65 32.00 -0.42
CA ASP A 586 -6.85 32.28 -1.22
C ASP A 586 -7.04 33.80 -1.31
N GLY A 587 -6.50 34.39 -2.37
CA GLY A 587 -6.33 35.83 -2.49
C GLY A 587 -5.46 36.39 -1.34
N ASP A 588 -6.05 37.24 -0.51
CA ASP A 588 -5.40 37.83 0.67
C ASP A 588 -5.56 36.97 1.93
N ASN A 589 -6.29 35.87 1.87
CA ASN A 589 -6.57 35.00 3.01
C ASN A 589 -5.52 33.89 3.14
N PHE A 590 -5.34 33.40 4.36
CA PHE A 590 -4.46 32.27 4.67
C PHE A 590 -5.28 31.04 4.99
N VAL A 591 -4.86 29.88 4.47
CA VAL A 591 -5.64 28.65 4.56
C VAL A 591 -4.77 27.50 5.03
N MET A 592 -5.26 26.74 6.01
CA MET A 592 -4.65 25.48 6.48
C MET A 592 -5.66 24.34 6.36
N VAL A 593 -5.38 23.37 5.50
CA VAL A 593 -6.22 22.20 5.26
C VAL A 593 -5.62 21.01 5.98
N SER A 594 -6.37 20.37 6.89
CA SER A 594 -5.83 19.26 7.67
C SER A 594 -5.53 18.05 6.78
N LYS A 595 -4.35 17.44 6.95
CA LYS A 595 -3.93 16.26 6.16
C LYS A 595 -4.57 14.96 6.61
N THR A 596 -5.04 14.93 7.85
CA THR A 596 -5.49 13.70 8.52
C THR A 596 -6.90 13.80 9.06
N LYS A 597 -7.46 15.00 9.15
CA LYS A 597 -8.80 15.27 9.70
C LYS A 597 -9.60 16.05 8.65
N GLY A 598 -10.92 15.83 8.58
CA GLY A 598 -11.78 16.40 7.53
C GLY A 598 -12.20 17.85 7.77
N PHE A 599 -11.25 18.76 8.07
CA PHE A 599 -11.53 20.18 8.28
C PHE A 599 -10.45 21.12 7.73
N THR A 600 -10.85 22.37 7.53
CA THR A 600 -10.02 23.48 7.04
C THR A 600 -10.13 24.69 7.96
N LEU A 601 -8.99 25.33 8.27
CA LEU A 601 -8.91 26.60 8.96
C LEU A 601 -8.70 27.71 7.94
N TYR A 602 -9.67 28.61 7.84
CA TYR A 602 -9.65 29.73 6.89
C TYR A 602 -9.55 31.05 7.66
N TYR A 603 -8.40 31.70 7.54
CA TYR A 603 -8.06 32.93 8.25
C TYR A 603 -8.35 34.14 7.35
N SER A 604 -9.27 35.01 7.79
CA SER A 604 -9.79 36.13 7.00
C SER A 604 -10.04 37.38 7.83
N ASN A 605 -10.11 38.54 7.17
CA ASN A 605 -10.66 39.77 7.75
C ASN A 605 -12.15 39.96 7.47
N SER A 606 -12.79 39.01 6.77
CA SER A 606 -14.24 38.93 6.62
C SER A 606 -14.86 38.17 7.79
N SER A 607 -15.89 38.76 8.40
CA SER A 607 -16.75 38.08 9.38
C SER A 607 -17.73 37.08 8.75
N THR A 608 -17.92 37.16 7.44
CA THR A 608 -18.70 36.16 6.69
C THR A 608 -17.81 34.98 6.38
N PRO A 609 -18.17 33.74 6.81
CA PRO A 609 -17.45 32.54 6.42
C PRO A 609 -17.36 32.43 4.90
N PRO A 610 -16.23 31.94 4.36
CA PRO A 610 -16.18 31.63 2.93
C PRO A 610 -17.27 30.61 2.63
N ASN A 611 -17.96 30.79 1.50
CA ASN A 611 -18.93 29.78 1.09
C ASN A 611 -18.17 28.53 0.63
N CYS A 612 -18.33 27.42 1.37
CA CYS A 612 -17.86 26.11 0.95
C CYS A 612 -18.78 25.43 -0.08
N GLY A 613 -20.01 25.94 -0.25
CA GLY A 613 -20.95 25.36 -1.18
C GLY A 613 -20.60 25.74 -2.61
N THR A 614 -20.97 24.87 -3.56
CA THR A 614 -21.08 25.14 -5.01
C THR A 614 -20.70 26.58 -5.33
N ALA A 615 -19.40 26.82 -5.42
CA ALA A 615 -18.93 27.96 -6.15
C ALA A 615 -19.33 27.59 -7.56
N LYS A 616 -20.50 28.09 -7.98
CA LYS A 616 -20.74 28.36 -9.38
C LYS A 616 -19.48 29.10 -9.80
N SER A 617 -18.64 28.39 -10.54
CA SER A 617 -18.02 28.98 -11.71
C SER A 617 -19.02 30.01 -12.24
N GLY A 618 -18.69 31.29 -12.12
CA GLY A 618 -19.07 32.18 -13.19
C GLY A 618 -18.55 31.46 -14.43
N LEU A 619 -19.49 30.90 -15.21
CA LEU A 619 -19.38 29.79 -16.18
C LEU A 619 -20.14 28.54 -15.71
N GLU A 620 -21.47 28.57 -15.84
CA GLU A 620 -22.16 27.38 -16.33
C GLU A 620 -21.31 26.76 -17.45
N ASN A 621 -21.13 25.44 -17.40
CA ASN A 621 -20.75 24.64 -18.55
C ASN A 621 -21.75 24.94 -19.69
N SER A 622 -21.52 25.99 -20.47
CA SER A 622 -21.64 25.79 -21.91
C SER A 622 -20.55 24.79 -22.22
N GLU A 623 -20.97 23.64 -22.74
CA GLU A 623 -20.24 22.67 -23.55
C GLU A 623 -18.81 23.10 -23.91
N ASN A 624 -17.86 22.15 -23.95
CA ASN A 624 -16.51 22.35 -24.47
C ASN A 624 -16.49 23.11 -25.82
N VAL A 625 -16.50 24.45 -25.77
CA VAL A 625 -16.54 25.23 -26.99
C VAL A 625 -15.11 25.45 -27.44
N THR A 626 -14.70 24.55 -28.32
CA THR A 626 -13.39 24.61 -28.93
C THR A 626 -13.35 25.78 -29.90
N LEU A 627 -12.89 26.94 -29.43
CA LEU A 627 -12.59 28.08 -30.31
C LEU A 627 -11.50 27.67 -31.32
N ARG A 628 -11.81 27.76 -32.62
CA ARG A 628 -10.89 27.46 -33.73
C ARG A 628 -10.93 28.59 -34.75
N ALA A 629 -9.77 28.92 -35.31
CA ALA A 629 -9.67 29.84 -36.44
C ALA A 629 -9.39 29.03 -37.72
N TYR A 630 -10.12 29.28 -38.80
CA TYR A 630 -9.95 28.58 -40.08
C TYR A 630 -10.44 29.43 -41.27
N PRO A 631 -9.90 29.20 -42.48
CA PRO A 631 -8.77 28.33 -42.79
C PRO A 631 -7.43 28.91 -42.27
N ILE A 632 -6.45 28.04 -42.00
CA ILE A 632 -5.05 28.43 -41.75
C ILE A 632 -4.18 27.57 -42.66
N PRO A 633 -3.39 28.15 -43.58
CA PRO A 633 -3.29 29.59 -43.89
C PRO A 633 -4.58 30.18 -44.50
N THR A 634 -4.77 31.50 -44.41
CA THR A 634 -5.89 32.22 -45.04
C THR A 634 -5.40 33.32 -45.97
N THR A 635 -6.22 33.68 -46.96
CA THR A 635 -5.91 34.70 -47.97
C THR A 635 -6.79 35.94 -47.88
N ARG A 636 -8.03 35.79 -47.40
CA ARG A 636 -9.03 36.86 -47.38
C ARG A 636 -9.85 36.87 -46.10
N ASN A 637 -10.51 35.76 -45.77
CA ASN A 637 -11.41 35.67 -44.62
C ASN A 637 -10.89 34.65 -43.61
N LEU A 638 -10.86 35.04 -42.34
CA LEU A 638 -10.56 34.15 -41.22
C LEU A 638 -11.83 33.96 -40.39
N ASN A 639 -12.34 32.73 -40.30
CA ASN A 639 -13.53 32.40 -39.52
C ASN A 639 -13.13 31.91 -38.13
N ILE A 640 -13.85 32.35 -37.10
CA ILE A 640 -13.66 31.95 -35.71
C ILE A 640 -14.88 31.12 -35.28
N SER A 641 -14.80 29.79 -35.38
CA SER A 641 -15.88 28.92 -34.85
C SER A 641 -15.76 28.77 -33.34
N GLY A 642 -16.90 28.57 -32.69
CA GLY A 642 -16.96 28.34 -31.25
C GLY A 642 -17.12 29.63 -30.43
N LEU A 643 -17.56 30.72 -31.04
CA LEU A 643 -18.01 31.89 -30.29
C LEU A 643 -19.41 31.65 -29.73
N GLN A 644 -19.54 31.68 -28.41
CA GLN A 644 -20.83 31.50 -27.70
C GLN A 644 -21.48 32.83 -27.30
N GLU A 645 -20.75 33.93 -27.45
CA GLU A 645 -21.19 35.28 -27.11
C GLU A 645 -20.45 36.29 -27.99
N LYS A 646 -20.88 37.56 -27.94
CA LYS A 646 -20.14 38.67 -28.55
C LYS A 646 -18.76 38.79 -27.91
N ALA A 647 -17.71 38.69 -28.71
CA ALA A 647 -16.33 38.78 -28.26
C ALA A 647 -15.58 39.90 -29.00
N HIS A 648 -14.73 40.62 -28.27
CA HIS A 648 -13.78 41.53 -28.87
C HIS A 648 -12.64 40.73 -29.48
N ILE A 649 -12.37 40.98 -30.76
CA ILE A 649 -11.32 40.31 -31.51
C ILE A 649 -10.24 41.31 -31.85
N ASN A 650 -9.00 41.01 -31.45
CA ASN A 650 -7.83 41.76 -31.87
C ASN A 650 -6.97 40.87 -32.77
N ILE A 651 -6.59 41.38 -33.94
CA ILE A 651 -5.49 40.82 -34.70
C ILE A 651 -4.22 41.53 -34.27
N VAL A 652 -3.26 40.79 -33.73
CA VAL A 652 -1.96 41.32 -33.32
C VAL A 652 -0.86 40.73 -34.20
N ASP A 653 0.15 41.53 -34.52
CA ASP A 653 1.35 41.02 -35.17
C ASP A 653 2.28 40.30 -34.17
N ILE A 654 3.38 39.72 -34.66
CA ILE A 654 4.36 39.00 -33.82
C ILE A 654 5.07 39.89 -32.79
N SER A 655 4.99 41.22 -32.91
CA SER A 655 5.53 42.16 -31.93
C SER A 655 4.50 42.52 -30.83
N GLY A 656 3.29 41.96 -30.91
CA GLY A 656 2.19 42.24 -29.99
C GLY A 656 1.41 43.51 -30.31
N LYS A 657 1.70 44.18 -31.43
CA LYS A 657 0.98 45.38 -31.84
C LYS A 657 -0.38 44.99 -32.42
N THR A 658 -1.45 45.61 -31.93
CA THR A 658 -2.80 45.42 -32.50
C THR A 658 -2.92 46.12 -33.85
N ILE A 659 -3.26 45.34 -34.88
CA ILE A 659 -3.35 45.76 -36.28
C ILE A 659 -4.81 45.95 -36.73
N LEU A 660 -5.72 45.13 -36.19
CA LEU A 660 -7.15 45.20 -36.49
C LEU A 660 -7.96 44.85 -35.25
N GLN A 661 -9.06 45.56 -35.01
CA GLN A 661 -10.02 45.27 -33.95
C GLN A 661 -11.41 45.15 -34.52
N THR A 662 -12.17 44.15 -34.08
CA THR A 662 -13.57 43.97 -34.45
C THR A 662 -14.35 43.28 -33.32
N ILE A 663 -15.66 43.16 -33.46
CA ILE A 663 -16.53 42.40 -32.56
C ILE A 663 -17.22 41.33 -33.39
N LEU A 664 -17.13 40.08 -32.96
CA LEU A 664 -17.77 38.93 -33.61
C LEU A 664 -18.73 38.23 -32.65
N ASP A 665 -19.67 37.49 -33.20
CA ASP A 665 -20.58 36.58 -32.48
C ASP A 665 -20.80 35.28 -33.26
N SER A 666 -21.74 34.44 -32.80
CA SER A 666 -22.04 33.14 -33.42
C SER A 666 -22.58 33.25 -34.85
N GLU A 667 -23.19 34.38 -35.21
CA GLU A 667 -23.78 34.62 -36.54
C GLU A 667 -22.83 35.40 -37.47
N ASN A 668 -22.00 36.28 -36.89
CA ASN A 668 -20.99 37.07 -37.60
C ASN A 668 -19.59 36.66 -37.11
N ASN A 669 -19.05 35.57 -37.65
CA ASN A 669 -17.83 34.93 -37.16
C ASN A 669 -16.62 35.07 -38.10
N ALA A 670 -16.72 35.86 -39.16
CA ALA A 670 -15.69 36.04 -40.19
C ALA A 670 -14.98 37.41 -40.08
N ILE A 671 -13.66 37.42 -40.27
CA ILE A 671 -12.82 38.63 -40.28
C ILE A 671 -12.19 38.78 -41.67
N ASP A 672 -12.39 39.93 -42.31
CA ASP A 672 -11.67 40.28 -43.54
C ASP A 672 -10.23 40.69 -43.18
N VAL A 673 -9.28 39.82 -43.52
CA VAL A 673 -7.84 40.00 -43.35
C VAL A 673 -7.15 40.29 -44.69
N SER A 674 -7.89 40.57 -45.77
CA SER A 674 -7.34 40.77 -47.12
C SER A 674 -6.31 41.91 -47.22
N LYS A 675 -6.45 42.93 -46.37
CA LYS A 675 -5.55 44.09 -46.32
C LYS A 675 -4.29 43.86 -45.48
N LEU A 676 -4.18 42.72 -44.79
CA LEU A 676 -2.97 42.38 -44.03
C LEU A 676 -1.87 41.89 -44.97
N PRO A 677 -0.62 42.36 -44.80
CA PRO A 677 0.55 41.78 -45.47
C PRO A 677 0.69 40.28 -45.19
N ASN A 678 1.50 39.59 -46.01
CA ASN A 678 1.86 38.20 -45.71
C ASN A 678 2.66 38.12 -44.42
N GLY A 679 2.30 37.18 -43.55
CA GLY A 679 2.97 37.02 -42.27
C GLY A 679 2.19 36.18 -41.27
N THR A 680 2.82 35.98 -40.12
CA THR A 680 2.22 35.32 -38.96
C THR A 680 1.54 36.37 -38.09
N TYR A 681 0.33 36.08 -37.65
CA TYR A 681 -0.47 36.95 -36.79
C TYR A 681 -1.14 36.10 -35.70
N PHE A 682 -1.61 36.76 -34.65
CA PHE A 682 -2.44 36.12 -33.62
C PHE A 682 -3.81 36.79 -33.57
N VAL A 683 -4.84 35.97 -33.45
CA VAL A 683 -6.20 36.41 -33.10
C VAL A 683 -6.36 36.29 -31.60
N GLU A 684 -6.46 37.41 -30.90
CA GLU A 684 -6.87 37.44 -29.51
C GLU A 684 -8.39 37.58 -29.43
N VAL A 685 -9.05 36.58 -28.87
CA VAL A 685 -10.48 36.56 -28.58
C VAL A 685 -10.69 36.93 -27.11
N LYS A 686 -11.39 38.04 -26.84
CA LYS A 686 -11.71 38.54 -25.50
C LYS A 686 -13.23 38.70 -25.35
N GLY A 687 -13.87 37.64 -24.84
CA GLY A 687 -15.26 37.64 -24.38
C GLY A 687 -15.34 37.86 -22.86
N ARG A 688 -16.58 37.89 -22.33
CA ARG A 688 -16.85 37.86 -20.89
C ARG A 688 -16.41 36.54 -20.26
N LYS A 689 -16.52 35.46 -21.04
CA LYS A 689 -16.34 34.06 -20.65
C LYS A 689 -15.17 33.36 -21.34
N THR A 690 -14.63 33.95 -22.41
CA THR A 690 -13.58 33.35 -23.25
C THR A 690 -12.38 34.27 -23.41
N ARG A 691 -11.19 33.79 -23.06
CA ARG A 691 -9.91 34.42 -23.45
C ARG A 691 -9.05 33.39 -24.16
N LYS A 692 -8.73 33.62 -25.44
CA LYS A 692 -7.89 32.71 -26.22
C LYS A 692 -7.08 33.48 -27.26
N SER A 693 -5.83 33.06 -27.46
CA SER A 693 -5.00 33.52 -28.57
C SER A 693 -4.83 32.38 -29.57
N ILE A 694 -5.07 32.64 -30.85
CA ILE A 694 -4.94 31.65 -31.92
C ILE A 694 -4.00 32.20 -32.99
N GLN A 695 -2.89 31.50 -33.23
CA GLN A 695 -1.96 31.84 -34.30
C GLN A 695 -2.58 31.50 -35.67
N PHE A 696 -2.42 32.39 -36.65
CA PHE A 696 -2.74 32.10 -38.06
C PHE A 696 -1.70 32.71 -39.00
N ILE A 697 -1.69 32.22 -40.25
CA ILE A 697 -0.77 32.65 -41.30
C ILE A 697 -1.58 33.29 -42.42
N LYS A 698 -1.24 34.53 -42.81
CA LYS A 698 -1.81 35.24 -43.95
C LYS A 698 -0.93 35.05 -45.19
N THR A 699 -1.55 34.65 -46.31
CA THR A 699 -0.89 34.49 -47.61
C THR A 699 -1.64 35.25 -48.72
N ASN A 700 -1.01 35.46 -49.88
CA ASN A 700 -1.57 36.25 -51.00
C ASN A 700 -2.04 35.39 -52.20
N LYS A 701 -2.22 34.08 -52.03
CA LYS A 701 -2.62 33.17 -53.12
C LYS A 701 -3.90 32.43 -52.80
#